data_AF-A0A1B1B2I4-F1
#
_entry.id   AF-A0A1B1B2I4-F1
#
_cell.length_a   1.000
_cell.length_b   1.000
_cell.length_c   1.000
_cell.angle_alpha   90.00
_cell.angle_beta   90.00
_cell.angle_gamma   90.00
#
_symmetry.space_group_name_H-M   'P 1'
#
loop_
_entity.id
_entity.type
_entity.pdbx_description
1 polymer ?
#
loop_
_entity_poly.entity_id
_entity_poly.type
_entity_poly.pdbx_seq_one_letter_code
_entity_poly.pdbx_strand_id
1 'polypeptide(L)'
;MRTFVYTSHPSRVVFGAGTVGRLGEEVERLGCSRVLLLAGGPLAGASARVRQALGGLLAAEFDGAAMHTPVEVTEQALDLLRKSSVDGIVAVGGGSTTGLSKALALRTGLPQVILPTTYAGSEVTPVLGETRDGRKVTRSSPEILPETVVYDVDFTLTLPLSLTVTSGVNALAHAVEALYSADANPVTDRQALDAISRIARALPRLAADPADLEARADLLRAAWLAGTCLATVGMGLHHKLCHTLGGSFDLPHAETHTVVLPHAIAYNAPAVPGVMRRIADALGVPDAPGGVYDLIASLGGPTSLRDLGMPQSGLARAAELATSTPYPNPRELTTEGIAELLADAWHGRRPEGPPTTEAKAARLTEQVVASFAQAPDARVGTLLSDLVRHLHTFVAANDVTDAEWQYAIDFLTRTGESCSQTRQEFVLLSDTLGVSSAVDLLTNSRTPLTTPSAVLGPFYMEGPPDTPHGGDISGGLPGTPLWVDVRVTDTDGEPVEDAVVDVWQSNRDGFYDVQLPDLDGPVLRGRLRTDAEGRITFWSILPSAYPIPEDGPVGQMLAAVGRHPFRAPHLHFMFDAPGHHRLVTQLFVSGGAYLDSDTVFGVKDELVVDFAPQTGPTPDGRRVDGEWRRLTYTFRLAPLAG
;
A
#
# COMPACT_ATOMS: atom_id res chain seq x y z
N MET A 1 20.40 20.12 -4.34
CA MET A 1 21.12 19.01 -3.69
C MET A 1 21.83 19.54 -2.46
N ARG A 2 21.71 18.88 -1.31
CA ARG A 2 22.43 19.22 -0.08
C ARG A 2 23.82 18.58 -0.14
N THR A 3 24.88 19.31 0.17
CA THR A 3 26.24 18.75 0.29
C THR A 3 26.29 17.83 1.50
N PHE A 4 26.90 16.65 1.38
CA PHE A 4 27.04 15.69 2.48
C PHE A 4 28.40 14.99 2.42
N VAL A 5 28.83 14.47 3.56
CA VAL A 5 29.98 13.56 3.69
C VAL A 5 29.44 12.22 4.19
N TYR A 6 29.85 11.13 3.56
CA TYR A 6 29.51 9.79 4.00
C TYR A 6 30.80 9.01 4.29
N THR A 7 30.91 8.51 5.51
CA THR A 7 31.99 7.62 5.93
C THR A 7 31.39 6.27 6.27
N SER A 8 31.87 5.23 5.59
CA SER A 8 31.50 3.85 5.90
C SER A 8 32.52 3.27 6.88
N HIS A 9 32.02 2.57 7.91
CA HIS A 9 32.87 1.87 8.87
C HIS A 9 33.15 0.44 8.42
N PRO A 10 34.38 -0.10 8.59
CA PRO A 10 34.66 -1.48 8.26
C PRO A 10 33.93 -2.42 9.22
N SER A 11 32.95 -3.17 8.71
CA SER A 11 32.24 -4.17 9.51
C SER A 11 31.87 -5.37 8.63
N ARG A 12 32.03 -6.58 9.18
CA ARG A 12 31.54 -7.81 8.57
C ARG A 12 30.29 -8.28 9.31
N VAL A 13 29.22 -8.52 8.55
CA VAL A 13 27.94 -8.98 9.08
C VAL A 13 27.60 -10.36 8.51
N VAL A 14 27.32 -11.31 9.40
CA VAL A 14 26.77 -12.63 9.08
C VAL A 14 25.36 -12.66 9.65
N PHE A 15 24.34 -12.84 8.82
CA PHE A 15 22.93 -12.72 9.22
C PHE A 15 22.12 -13.94 8.79
N GLY A 16 21.29 -14.48 9.68
CA GLY A 16 20.35 -15.56 9.35
C GLY A 16 19.90 -16.32 10.61
N ALA A 17 19.16 -17.41 10.43
CA ALA A 17 18.87 -18.37 11.49
C ALA A 17 19.96 -19.46 11.52
N GLY A 18 20.38 -19.87 12.72
CA GLY A 18 21.41 -20.90 12.90
C GLY A 18 22.84 -20.45 12.55
N THR A 19 23.06 -19.15 12.32
CA THR A 19 24.36 -18.57 12.00
C THR A 19 25.37 -18.66 13.15
N VAL A 20 24.93 -18.99 14.38
CA VAL A 20 25.81 -19.36 15.50
C VAL A 20 26.82 -20.45 15.12
N GLY A 21 26.44 -21.37 14.21
CA GLY A 21 27.35 -22.42 13.72
C GLY A 21 28.58 -21.88 12.98
N ARG A 22 28.58 -20.60 12.58
CA ARG A 22 29.68 -19.93 11.89
C ARG A 22 30.59 -19.13 12.83
N LEU A 23 30.34 -19.14 14.15
CA LEU A 23 31.20 -18.42 15.10
C LEU A 23 32.66 -18.86 15.03
N GLY A 24 32.91 -20.18 14.96
CA GLY A 24 34.27 -20.71 14.83
C GLY A 24 34.98 -20.23 13.57
N GLU A 25 34.29 -20.28 12.41
CA GLU A 25 34.82 -19.78 11.14
C GLU A 25 35.22 -18.31 11.22
N GLU A 26 34.39 -17.48 11.86
CA GLU A 26 34.64 -16.04 11.97
C GLU A 26 35.77 -15.70 12.96
N VAL A 27 35.93 -16.50 14.02
CA VAL A 27 37.09 -16.40 14.94
C VAL A 27 38.39 -16.76 14.20
N GLU A 28 38.42 -17.88 13.48
CA GLU A 28 39.59 -18.31 12.71
C GLU A 28 39.94 -17.32 11.60
N ARG A 29 38.92 -16.74 10.94
CA ARG A 29 39.10 -15.69 9.91
C ARG A 29 39.83 -14.45 10.45
N LEU A 30 39.65 -14.13 11.73
CA LEU A 30 40.35 -13.03 12.41
C LEU A 30 41.77 -13.41 12.86
N GLY A 31 42.20 -14.65 12.60
CA GLY A 31 43.51 -15.16 13.02
C GLY A 31 43.57 -15.60 14.48
N CYS A 32 42.42 -15.71 15.14
CA CYS A 32 42.31 -16.10 16.54
C CYS A 32 42.23 -17.62 16.67
N SER A 33 42.80 -18.15 17.75
CA SER A 33 42.85 -19.57 18.06
C SER A 33 42.37 -19.90 19.48
N ARG A 34 42.25 -18.88 20.34
CA ARG A 34 41.93 -18.99 21.76
C ARG A 34 41.09 -17.80 22.20
N VAL A 35 39.79 -17.96 22.31
CA VAL A 35 38.87 -16.85 22.63
C VAL A 35 38.37 -16.86 24.06
N LEU A 36 38.11 -15.65 24.57
CA LEU A 36 37.29 -15.41 25.75
C LEU A 36 35.82 -15.26 25.31
N LEU A 37 34.95 -16.12 25.83
CA LEU A 37 33.50 -15.97 25.66
C LEU A 37 32.92 -15.10 26.77
N LEU A 38 32.28 -13.99 26.41
CA LEU A 38 31.47 -13.17 27.28
C LEU A 38 29.99 -13.55 27.10
N ALA A 39 29.32 -13.96 28.17
CA ALA A 39 27.89 -14.28 28.16
C ALA A 39 27.12 -13.36 29.10
N GLY A 40 25.92 -12.90 28.72
CA GLY A 40 25.05 -12.09 29.58
C GLY A 40 23.73 -12.78 29.96
N GLY A 41 23.26 -12.62 31.19
CA GLY A 41 21.87 -12.95 31.58
C GLY A 41 21.45 -14.43 31.46
N PRO A 42 20.13 -14.74 31.35
CA PRO A 42 19.57 -16.11 31.38
C PRO A 42 19.90 -17.00 30.18
N LEU A 43 20.98 -16.73 29.45
CA LEU A 43 21.47 -17.48 28.28
C LEU A 43 22.03 -18.87 28.64
N ALA A 44 21.73 -19.41 29.83
CA ALA A 44 22.13 -20.75 30.28
C ALA A 44 21.78 -21.87 29.28
N GLY A 45 20.70 -21.71 28.49
CA GLY A 45 20.34 -22.63 27.40
C GLY A 45 21.09 -22.39 26.08
N ALA A 46 21.44 -21.15 25.76
CA ALA A 46 22.11 -20.81 24.49
C ALA A 46 23.63 -20.99 24.54
N SER A 47 24.20 -20.96 25.76
CA SER A 47 25.62 -21.18 25.99
C SER A 47 26.10 -22.55 25.48
N ALA A 48 25.26 -23.59 25.48
CA ALA A 48 25.64 -24.91 24.93
C ALA A 48 25.90 -24.87 23.42
N ARG A 49 25.02 -24.22 22.63
CA ARG A 49 25.18 -24.06 21.18
C ARG A 49 26.42 -23.22 20.85
N VAL A 50 26.67 -22.15 21.61
CA VAL A 50 27.86 -21.29 21.44
C VAL A 50 29.14 -22.06 21.78
N ARG A 51 29.19 -22.76 22.92
CA ARG A 51 30.33 -23.61 23.29
C ARG A 51 30.62 -24.67 22.23
N GLN A 52 29.58 -25.31 21.71
CA GLN A 52 29.72 -26.29 20.64
C GLN A 52 30.28 -25.66 19.36
N ALA A 53 29.80 -24.48 18.97
CA ALA A 53 30.26 -23.77 17.78
C ALA A 53 31.71 -23.27 17.89
N LEU A 54 32.15 -22.88 19.09
CA LEU A 54 33.54 -22.48 19.35
C LEU A 54 34.47 -23.69 19.52
N GLY A 55 33.97 -24.80 20.07
CA GLY A 55 34.72 -26.04 20.22
C GLY A 55 36.08 -25.84 20.89
N GLY A 56 37.15 -26.27 20.21
CA GLY A 56 38.53 -26.14 20.71
C GLY A 56 39.09 -24.72 20.79
N LEU A 57 38.40 -23.73 20.21
CA LEU A 57 38.81 -22.32 20.25
C LEU A 57 38.49 -21.67 21.61
N LEU A 58 37.57 -22.23 22.39
CA LEU A 58 37.13 -21.64 23.65
C LEU A 58 38.17 -21.86 24.75
N ALA A 59 38.80 -20.78 25.21
CA ALA A 59 39.86 -20.83 26.21
C ALA A 59 39.42 -20.40 27.61
N ALA A 60 38.47 -19.47 27.70
CA ALA A 60 37.90 -18.99 28.97
C ALA A 60 36.48 -18.45 28.77
N GLU A 61 35.72 -18.38 29.85
CA GLU A 61 34.36 -17.83 29.89
C GLU A 61 34.22 -16.79 31.02
N PHE A 62 33.45 -15.74 30.76
CA PHE A 62 33.08 -14.73 31.76
C PHE A 62 31.60 -14.36 31.61
N ASP A 63 30.84 -14.48 32.70
CA ASP A 63 29.39 -14.27 32.74
C ASP A 63 28.97 -13.03 33.59
N GLY A 64 29.95 -12.26 34.07
CA GLY A 64 29.73 -11.11 34.96
C GLY A 64 29.38 -9.79 34.28
N ALA A 65 28.90 -9.79 33.02
CA ALA A 65 28.57 -8.55 32.32
C ALA A 65 27.47 -7.75 33.05
N ALA A 66 27.73 -6.48 33.33
CA ALA A 66 26.84 -5.63 34.13
C ALA A 66 26.35 -4.40 33.35
N MET A 67 25.18 -3.90 33.74
CA MET A 67 24.59 -2.69 33.15
C MET A 67 25.54 -1.50 33.30
N HIS A 68 25.64 -0.68 32.25
CA HIS A 68 26.53 0.48 32.15
C HIS A 68 28.04 0.20 32.17
N THR A 69 28.47 -1.06 32.08
CA THR A 69 29.89 -1.45 31.97
C THR A 69 30.74 -0.79 33.07
N PRO A 70 30.57 -1.16 34.36
CA PRO A 70 31.40 -0.66 35.44
C PRO A 70 32.87 -1.01 35.19
N VAL A 71 33.77 -0.08 35.49
CA VAL A 71 35.22 -0.31 35.30
C VAL A 71 35.69 -1.50 36.14
N GLU A 72 35.11 -1.73 37.32
CA GLU A 72 35.46 -2.83 38.22
C GLU A 72 35.19 -4.20 37.58
N VAL A 73 34.07 -4.33 36.86
CA VAL A 73 33.74 -5.54 36.10
C VAL A 73 34.69 -5.74 34.92
N THR A 74 35.08 -4.63 34.28
CA THR A 74 36.07 -4.67 33.19
C THR A 74 37.43 -5.17 33.68
N GLU A 75 37.89 -4.70 34.84
CA GLU A 75 39.16 -5.16 35.44
C GLU A 75 39.12 -6.65 35.80
N GLN A 76 38.00 -7.16 36.32
CA GLN A 76 37.84 -8.61 36.58
C GLN A 76 37.99 -9.44 35.30
N ALA A 77 37.35 -9.00 34.21
CA ALA A 77 37.46 -9.68 32.92
C ALA A 77 38.87 -9.56 32.31
N LEU A 78 39.57 -8.42 32.49
CA LEU A 78 40.97 -8.27 32.09
C LEU A 78 41.91 -9.22 32.84
N ASP A 79 41.69 -9.42 34.13
CA ASP A 79 42.51 -10.34 34.91
C ASP A 79 42.32 -11.79 34.47
N LEU A 80 41.11 -12.18 34.07
CA LEU A 80 40.86 -13.48 33.45
C LEU A 80 41.56 -13.60 32.08
N LEU A 81 41.46 -12.56 31.25
CA LEU A 81 42.09 -12.47 29.93
C LEU A 81 43.61 -12.67 30.04
N ARG A 82 44.27 -11.97 30.99
CA ARG A 82 45.71 -12.09 31.27
C ARG A 82 46.15 -13.50 31.66
N LYS A 83 45.29 -14.26 32.37
CA LYS A 83 45.58 -15.62 32.84
C LYS A 83 45.33 -16.71 31.79
N SER A 84 44.56 -16.41 30.75
CA SER A 84 44.00 -17.41 29.84
C SER A 84 44.67 -17.45 28.46
N SER A 85 45.61 -16.54 28.20
CA SER A 85 46.34 -16.40 26.93
C SER A 85 45.40 -16.42 25.72
N VAL A 86 44.37 -15.57 25.77
CA VAL A 86 43.39 -15.43 24.70
C VAL A 86 43.86 -14.41 23.66
N ASP A 87 43.48 -14.63 22.40
CA ASP A 87 43.83 -13.83 21.24
C ASP A 87 42.59 -13.24 20.52
N GLY A 88 41.39 -13.43 21.07
CA GLY A 88 40.14 -12.85 20.58
C GLY A 88 39.01 -12.88 21.62
N ILE A 89 37.95 -12.12 21.37
CA ILE A 89 36.78 -12.00 22.25
C ILE A 89 35.52 -12.37 21.45
N VAL A 90 34.70 -13.25 22.02
CA VAL A 90 33.36 -13.58 21.50
C VAL A 90 32.33 -13.11 22.52
N ALA A 91 31.43 -12.22 22.14
CA ALA A 91 30.43 -11.66 23.06
C ALA A 91 29.01 -12.06 22.63
N VAL A 92 28.27 -12.72 23.52
CA VAL A 92 26.90 -13.18 23.27
C VAL A 92 25.95 -12.56 24.28
N GLY A 93 25.11 -11.63 23.82
CA GLY A 93 24.16 -10.94 24.69
C GLY A 93 23.66 -9.60 24.15
N GLY A 94 23.08 -8.80 25.04
CA GLY A 94 22.63 -7.44 24.71
C GLY A 94 23.74 -6.39 24.83
N GLY A 95 23.32 -5.11 24.87
CA GLY A 95 24.24 -3.97 24.88
C GLY A 95 25.28 -3.94 26.02
N SER A 96 24.97 -4.50 27.19
CA SER A 96 25.92 -4.60 28.31
C SER A 96 27.07 -5.57 28.03
N THR A 97 26.78 -6.72 27.41
CA THR A 97 27.80 -7.71 27.03
C THR A 97 28.68 -7.16 25.91
N THR A 98 28.08 -6.52 24.90
CA THR A 98 28.82 -5.81 23.84
C THR A 98 29.66 -4.67 24.42
N GLY A 99 29.14 -3.92 25.40
CA GLY A 99 29.87 -2.87 26.11
C GLY A 99 31.11 -3.37 26.83
N LEU A 100 31.01 -4.52 27.52
CA LEU A 100 32.16 -5.16 28.15
C LEU A 100 33.20 -5.62 27.10
N SER A 101 32.76 -6.24 26.01
CA SER A 101 33.66 -6.63 24.89
C SER A 101 34.45 -5.44 24.38
N LYS A 102 33.77 -4.33 24.12
CA LYS A 102 34.36 -3.06 23.67
C LYS A 102 35.37 -2.50 24.66
N ALA A 103 35.07 -2.59 25.95
CA ALA A 103 35.95 -2.12 27.02
C ALA A 103 37.25 -2.93 27.09
N LEU A 104 37.17 -4.25 26.87
CA LEU A 104 38.33 -5.13 26.78
C LEU A 104 39.12 -4.88 25.50
N ALA A 105 38.47 -4.81 24.35
CA ALA A 105 39.09 -4.59 23.05
C ALA A 105 39.90 -3.28 23.02
N LEU A 106 39.32 -2.18 23.52
CA LEU A 106 40.05 -0.91 23.57
C LEU A 106 41.33 -0.97 24.43
N ARG A 107 41.35 -1.79 25.48
CA ARG A 107 42.50 -1.91 26.38
C ARG A 107 43.55 -2.93 25.91
N THR A 108 43.17 -3.86 25.05
CA THR A 108 44.00 -5.01 24.69
C THR A 108 44.34 -5.09 23.20
N GLY A 109 43.59 -4.39 22.35
CA GLY A 109 43.67 -4.52 20.89
C GLY A 109 43.16 -5.86 20.35
N LEU A 110 42.49 -6.67 21.17
CA LEU A 110 41.96 -7.96 20.73
C LEU A 110 40.72 -7.77 19.83
N PRO A 111 40.61 -8.56 18.75
CA PRO A 111 39.46 -8.52 17.86
C PRO A 111 38.21 -9.13 18.51
N GLN A 112 37.05 -8.70 18.02
CA GLN A 112 35.73 -8.96 18.59
C GLN A 112 34.80 -9.64 17.56
N VAL A 113 34.14 -10.70 18.01
CA VAL A 113 32.99 -11.31 17.32
C VAL A 113 31.76 -11.16 18.23
N ILE A 114 30.74 -10.44 17.78
CA ILE A 114 29.54 -10.17 18.58
C ILE A 114 28.34 -10.93 18.04
N LEU A 115 27.64 -11.67 18.91
CA LEU A 115 26.32 -12.25 18.65
C LEU A 115 25.29 -11.49 19.50
N PRO A 116 24.64 -10.46 18.94
CA PRO A 116 23.67 -9.66 19.67
C PRO A 116 22.37 -10.43 19.87
N THR A 117 21.79 -10.32 21.06
CA THR A 117 20.51 -10.96 21.43
C THR A 117 19.40 -9.95 21.76
N THR A 118 19.68 -8.66 21.54
CA THR A 118 18.73 -7.54 21.70
C THR A 118 18.86 -6.59 20.52
N TYR A 119 18.01 -5.56 20.48
CA TYR A 119 17.95 -4.61 19.37
C TYR A 119 18.69 -3.29 19.68
N ALA A 120 19.76 -3.36 20.48
CA ALA A 120 20.44 -2.15 20.96
C ALA A 120 21.37 -1.51 19.91
N GLY A 121 21.81 -2.25 18.90
CA GLY A 121 22.66 -1.73 17.81
C GLY A 121 24.10 -1.38 18.22
N SER A 122 24.50 -1.64 19.46
CA SER A 122 25.84 -1.32 19.96
C SER A 122 26.93 -2.04 19.16
N GLU A 123 26.65 -3.25 18.70
CA GLU A 123 27.56 -4.14 17.97
C GLU A 123 28.11 -3.58 16.66
N VAL A 124 27.51 -2.53 16.10
CA VAL A 124 27.98 -1.86 14.88
C VAL A 124 28.39 -0.41 15.10
N THR A 125 28.58 0.01 16.36
CA THR A 125 28.99 1.39 16.70
C THR A 125 30.40 1.47 17.28
N PRO A 126 31.16 2.53 16.99
CA PRO A 126 32.47 2.79 17.60
C PRO A 126 32.36 3.42 19.00
N VAL A 127 31.18 3.38 19.64
CA VAL A 127 30.89 4.08 20.90
C VAL A 127 30.94 3.11 22.08
N LEU A 128 31.58 3.55 23.16
CA LEU A 128 31.62 2.85 24.44
C LEU A 128 31.27 3.82 25.58
N GLY A 129 30.30 3.42 26.40
CA GLY A 129 30.01 4.05 27.69
C GLY A 129 30.51 3.17 28.84
N GLU A 130 31.24 3.76 29.78
CA GLU A 130 31.73 3.11 31.00
C GLU A 130 31.34 3.92 32.24
N THR A 131 31.06 3.23 33.34
CA THR A 131 30.83 3.89 34.63
C THR A 131 32.08 3.79 35.51
N ARG A 132 32.57 4.93 35.97
CA ARG A 132 33.64 5.04 36.99
C ARG A 132 33.19 5.98 38.10
N ASP A 133 33.32 5.57 39.36
CA ASP A 133 32.93 6.37 40.53
C ASP A 133 31.48 6.90 40.46
N GLY A 134 30.56 6.06 39.95
CA GLY A 134 29.15 6.41 39.76
C GLY A 134 28.88 7.40 38.61
N ARG A 135 29.88 7.74 37.79
CA ARG A 135 29.73 8.62 36.62
C ARG A 135 29.96 7.87 35.33
N LYS A 136 28.99 7.95 34.41
CA LYS A 136 29.09 7.36 33.07
C LYS A 136 29.86 8.30 32.13
N VAL A 137 30.96 7.81 31.57
CA VAL A 137 31.77 8.51 30.56
C VAL A 137 31.61 7.79 29.22
N THR A 138 31.38 8.53 28.14
CA THR A 138 31.24 7.98 26.79
C THR A 138 32.41 8.42 25.92
N ARG A 139 32.95 7.49 25.13
CA ARG A 139 34.02 7.74 24.15
C ARG A 139 33.70 7.05 22.83
N SER A 140 34.25 7.59 21.74
CA SER A 140 34.14 7.03 20.40
C SER A 140 35.54 6.88 19.79
N SER A 141 35.86 5.70 19.27
CA SER A 141 37.13 5.39 18.60
C SER A 141 36.91 4.26 17.59
N PRO A 142 37.57 4.26 16.42
CA PRO A 142 37.54 3.13 15.50
C PRO A 142 37.95 1.79 16.15
N GLU A 143 38.83 1.83 17.15
CA GLU A 143 39.32 0.66 17.91
C GLU A 143 38.24 -0.02 18.77
N ILE A 144 37.10 0.66 18.98
CA ILE A 144 35.97 0.14 19.74
C ILE A 144 35.04 -0.70 18.83
N LEU A 145 35.03 -0.40 17.53
CA LEU A 145 34.09 -1.02 16.60
C LEU A 145 34.39 -2.52 16.45
N PRO A 146 33.41 -3.40 16.66
CA PRO A 146 33.60 -4.84 16.45
C PRO A 146 33.89 -5.20 15.00
N GLU A 147 34.82 -6.12 14.79
CA GLU A 147 35.26 -6.57 13.46
C GLU A 147 34.20 -7.44 12.77
N THR A 148 33.51 -8.29 13.54
CA THR A 148 32.46 -9.18 13.01
C THR A 148 31.23 -9.20 13.91
N VAL A 149 30.06 -9.13 13.29
CA VAL A 149 28.77 -9.32 13.95
C VAL A 149 28.06 -10.53 13.33
N VAL A 150 27.66 -11.47 14.17
CA VAL A 150 26.88 -12.66 13.79
C VAL A 150 25.47 -12.49 14.34
N TYR A 151 24.54 -12.03 13.51
CA TYR A 151 23.12 -11.99 13.83
C TYR A 151 22.51 -13.38 13.62
N ASP A 152 22.24 -14.09 14.73
CA ASP A 152 21.45 -15.33 14.73
C ASP A 152 20.04 -15.04 15.26
N VAL A 153 19.05 -15.15 14.37
CA VAL A 153 17.63 -14.87 14.70
C VAL A 153 17.14 -15.77 15.83
N ASP A 154 17.64 -17.00 15.94
CA ASP A 154 17.24 -17.97 16.97
C ASP A 154 17.46 -17.43 18.39
N PHE A 155 18.48 -16.59 18.57
CA PHE A 155 18.85 -16.02 19.87
C PHE A 155 17.95 -14.85 20.31
N THR A 156 17.01 -14.45 19.46
CA THR A 156 15.99 -13.45 19.80
C THR A 156 14.64 -14.06 20.16
N LEU A 157 14.41 -15.35 19.87
CA LEU A 157 13.11 -16.02 20.07
C LEU A 157 12.68 -16.05 21.54
N THR A 158 13.64 -16.14 22.46
CA THR A 158 13.37 -16.17 23.91
C THR A 158 13.34 -14.79 24.55
N LEU A 159 13.54 -13.71 23.77
CA LEU A 159 13.53 -12.35 24.30
C LEU A 159 12.09 -11.99 24.70
N PRO A 160 11.82 -11.62 25.97
CA PRO A 160 10.48 -11.24 26.41
C PRO A 160 9.89 -10.11 25.57
N LEU A 161 8.56 -10.11 25.40
CA LEU A 161 7.88 -9.10 24.60
C LEU A 161 8.14 -7.68 25.12
N SER A 162 8.13 -7.46 26.44
CA SER A 162 8.40 -6.15 27.04
C SER A 162 9.76 -5.59 26.63
N LEU A 163 10.83 -6.40 26.71
CA LEU A 163 12.17 -6.02 26.25
C LEU A 163 12.25 -5.92 24.72
N THR A 164 11.46 -6.71 24.00
CA THR A 164 11.38 -6.63 22.53
C THR A 164 10.83 -5.27 22.09
N VAL A 165 9.77 -4.80 22.74
CA VAL A 165 9.17 -3.48 22.49
C VAL A 165 10.16 -2.38 22.86
N THR A 166 10.67 -2.34 24.10
CA THR A 166 11.51 -1.22 24.54
C THR A 166 12.84 -1.16 23.81
N SER A 167 13.47 -2.31 23.56
CA SER A 167 14.70 -2.37 22.77
C SER A 167 14.45 -2.06 21.29
N GLY A 168 13.32 -2.47 20.72
CA GLY A 168 12.95 -2.15 19.34
C GLY A 168 12.68 -0.66 19.14
N VAL A 169 12.04 -0.01 20.11
CA VAL A 169 11.81 1.45 20.09
C VAL A 169 13.12 2.22 20.30
N ASN A 170 14.07 1.68 21.07
CA ASN A 170 15.43 2.24 21.12
C ASN A 170 16.11 2.21 19.73
N ALA A 171 16.01 1.09 18.99
CA ALA A 171 16.46 1.06 17.60
C ALA A 171 15.72 2.08 16.73
N LEU A 172 14.40 2.20 16.88
CA LEU A 172 13.59 3.19 16.15
C LEU A 172 14.12 4.61 16.39
N ALA A 173 14.50 4.93 17.63
CA ALA A 173 15.05 6.22 17.97
C ALA A 173 16.36 6.54 17.24
N HIS A 174 17.26 5.55 17.09
CA HIS A 174 18.49 5.72 16.31
C HIS A 174 18.19 6.10 14.85
N ALA A 175 17.24 5.39 14.23
CA ALA A 175 16.84 5.63 12.84
C ALA A 175 16.14 6.99 12.67
N VAL A 176 15.24 7.35 13.59
CA VAL A 176 14.50 8.62 13.54
C VAL A 176 15.43 9.83 13.68
N GLU A 177 16.34 9.82 14.67
CA GLU A 177 17.29 10.93 14.86
C GLU A 177 18.23 11.09 13.67
N ALA A 178 18.59 9.99 13.02
CA ALA A 178 19.50 10.04 11.88
C ALA A 178 18.94 10.85 10.70
N LEU A 179 17.62 10.86 10.49
CA LEU A 179 16.96 11.57 9.38
C LEU A 179 16.98 13.09 9.52
N TYR A 180 17.15 13.62 10.73
CA TYR A 180 17.24 15.05 10.99
C TYR A 180 18.59 15.46 11.62
N SER A 181 19.56 14.55 11.63
CA SER A 181 20.92 14.86 12.07
C SER A 181 21.53 15.99 11.25
N ALA A 182 22.45 16.75 11.86
CA ALA A 182 23.24 17.75 11.14
C ALA A 182 24.09 17.09 10.03
N ASP A 183 24.44 15.82 10.20
CA ASP A 183 25.23 15.01 9.26
C ASP A 183 24.35 14.07 8.39
N ALA A 184 23.03 14.32 8.36
CA ALA A 184 22.07 13.52 7.59
C ALA A 184 22.48 13.46 6.10
N ASN A 185 22.42 12.26 5.53
CA ASN A 185 22.89 12.00 4.17
C ASN A 185 22.01 10.93 3.48
N PRO A 186 21.94 10.90 2.14
CA PRO A 186 21.02 10.01 1.42
C PRO A 186 21.22 8.51 1.66
N VAL A 187 22.42 8.07 2.06
CA VAL A 187 22.69 6.65 2.34
C VAL A 187 22.10 6.26 3.68
N THR A 188 22.43 7.00 4.74
CA THR A 188 21.89 6.80 6.08
C THR A 188 20.38 7.00 6.11
N ASP A 189 19.86 7.98 5.37
CA ASP A 189 18.43 8.24 5.22
C ASP A 189 17.65 7.00 4.74
N ARG A 190 18.18 6.28 3.74
CA ARG A 190 17.53 5.08 3.21
C ARG A 190 17.56 3.94 4.24
N GLN A 191 18.69 3.77 4.93
CA GLN A 191 18.82 2.77 5.99
C GLN A 191 17.86 3.06 7.15
N ALA A 192 17.75 4.33 7.55
CA ALA A 192 16.85 4.77 8.60
C ALA A 192 15.38 4.52 8.24
N LEU A 193 14.95 4.87 7.02
CA LEU A 193 13.57 4.64 6.59
C LEU A 193 13.23 3.14 6.49
N ASP A 194 14.15 2.30 6.00
CA ASP A 194 13.95 0.83 5.98
C ASP A 194 13.86 0.28 7.41
N ALA A 195 14.71 0.75 8.33
CA ALA A 195 14.65 0.37 9.73
C ALA A 195 13.31 0.77 10.39
N ILE A 196 12.86 2.01 10.19
CA ILE A 196 11.57 2.52 10.70
C ILE A 196 10.42 1.63 10.21
N SER A 197 10.37 1.35 8.90
CA SER A 197 9.26 0.57 8.32
C SER A 197 9.24 -0.88 8.80
N ARG A 198 10.42 -1.50 8.93
CA ARG A 198 10.54 -2.85 9.49
C ARG A 198 10.12 -2.91 10.95
N ILE A 199 10.55 -1.96 11.78
CA ILE A 199 10.16 -1.91 13.20
C ILE A 199 8.64 -1.75 13.33
N ALA A 200 8.04 -0.83 12.58
CA ALA A 200 6.60 -0.58 12.59
C ALA A 200 5.77 -1.82 12.22
N ARG A 201 6.27 -2.66 11.30
CA ARG A 201 5.61 -3.90 10.89
C ARG A 201 5.89 -5.09 11.81
N ALA A 202 7.13 -5.21 12.31
CA ALA A 202 7.56 -6.37 13.09
C ALA A 202 7.02 -6.35 14.51
N LEU A 203 6.97 -5.19 15.17
CA LEU A 203 6.55 -5.11 16.57
C LEU A 203 5.09 -5.58 16.80
N PRO A 204 4.08 -5.15 16.02
CA PRO A 204 2.72 -5.66 16.15
C PRO A 204 2.60 -7.17 15.88
N ARG A 205 3.37 -7.68 14.92
CA ARG A 205 3.44 -9.13 14.64
C ARG A 205 3.99 -9.90 15.83
N LEU A 206 5.06 -9.41 16.46
CA LEU A 206 5.67 -10.04 17.62
C LEU A 206 4.82 -9.93 18.90
N ALA A 207 3.95 -8.93 18.99
CA ALA A 207 2.97 -8.87 20.06
C ALA A 207 1.86 -9.93 19.88
N ALA A 208 1.49 -10.24 18.64
CA ALA A 208 0.54 -11.31 18.33
C ALA A 208 1.17 -12.71 18.45
N ASP A 209 2.39 -12.88 17.95
CA ASP A 209 3.17 -14.12 18.02
C ASP A 209 4.65 -13.81 18.30
N PRO A 210 5.11 -13.89 19.57
CA PRO A 210 6.50 -13.65 19.93
C PRO A 210 7.51 -14.62 19.30
N ALA A 211 7.06 -15.75 18.74
CA ALA A 211 7.88 -16.76 18.08
C ALA A 211 7.91 -16.60 16.55
N ASP A 212 7.24 -15.59 15.97
CA ASP A 212 7.26 -15.30 14.53
C ASP A 212 8.70 -15.03 14.06
N LEU A 213 9.29 -16.04 13.41
CA LEU A 213 10.69 -16.04 12.99
C LEU A 213 10.99 -14.93 11.98
N GLU A 214 10.06 -14.65 11.06
CA GLU A 214 10.22 -13.60 10.05
C GLU A 214 10.15 -12.21 10.70
N ALA A 215 9.24 -12.02 11.65
CA ALA A 215 9.17 -10.75 12.39
C ALA A 215 10.40 -10.53 13.28
N ARG A 216 10.94 -11.59 13.92
CA ARG A 216 12.22 -11.53 14.63
C ARG A 216 13.38 -11.17 13.70
N ALA A 217 13.44 -11.79 12.53
CA ALA A 217 14.46 -11.51 11.52
C ALA A 217 14.37 -10.05 11.03
N ASP A 218 13.16 -9.56 10.74
CA ASP A 218 12.96 -8.19 10.30
C ASP A 218 13.34 -7.17 11.39
N LEU A 219 12.97 -7.42 12.65
CA LEU A 219 13.31 -6.54 13.75
C LEU A 219 14.82 -6.53 14.03
N LEU A 220 15.49 -7.68 13.96
CA LEU A 220 16.94 -7.77 14.12
C LEU A 220 17.70 -7.10 12.98
N ARG A 221 17.21 -7.23 11.74
CA ARG A 221 17.75 -6.49 10.59
C ARG A 221 17.54 -4.99 10.75
N ALA A 222 16.39 -4.55 11.25
CA ALA A 222 16.12 -3.15 11.52
C ALA A 222 17.04 -2.59 12.61
N ALA A 223 17.30 -3.36 13.67
CA ALA A 223 18.25 -3.00 14.72
C ALA A 223 19.67 -2.80 14.18
N TRP A 224 20.12 -3.69 13.29
CA TRP A 224 21.40 -3.54 12.59
C TRP A 224 21.48 -2.25 11.76
N LEU A 225 20.46 -1.99 10.94
CA LEU A 225 20.40 -0.78 10.12
C LEU A 225 20.37 0.49 10.98
N ALA A 226 19.58 0.49 12.03
CA ALA A 226 19.48 1.61 12.96
C ALA A 226 20.77 1.83 13.76
N GLY A 227 21.44 0.76 14.19
CA GLY A 227 22.77 0.83 14.80
C GLY A 227 23.83 1.37 13.84
N THR A 228 23.72 1.04 12.56
CA THR A 228 24.59 1.60 11.50
C THR A 228 24.33 3.10 11.33
N CYS A 229 23.06 3.54 11.38
CA CYS A 229 22.74 4.97 11.41
C CYS A 229 23.37 5.67 12.63
N LEU A 230 23.25 5.06 13.83
CA LEU A 230 23.88 5.55 15.05
C LEU A 230 25.41 5.68 14.94
N ALA A 231 26.05 4.79 14.19
CA ALA A 231 27.51 4.82 13.99
C ALA A 231 27.96 5.91 13.02
N THR A 232 27.12 6.31 12.06
CA THR A 232 27.51 7.19 10.96
C THR A 232 27.22 8.66 11.23
N VAL A 233 26.12 8.99 11.92
CA VAL A 233 25.69 10.39 12.11
C VAL A 233 25.59 10.77 13.58
N GLY A 234 25.73 12.05 13.88
CA GLY A 234 25.54 12.56 15.24
C GLY A 234 24.08 12.44 15.69
N MET A 235 23.86 12.00 16.93
CA MET A 235 22.54 11.99 17.57
C MET A 235 22.20 13.38 18.16
N GLY A 236 20.91 13.66 18.31
CA GLY A 236 20.38 14.96 18.72
C GLY A 236 19.74 14.95 20.10
N LEU A 237 18.64 15.69 20.21
CA LEU A 237 17.87 15.90 21.45
C LEU A 237 17.52 14.58 22.15
N HIS A 238 16.99 13.58 21.44
CA HIS A 238 16.45 12.38 22.07
C HIS A 238 17.52 11.62 22.87
N HIS A 239 18.66 11.31 22.24
CA HIS A 239 19.72 10.57 22.92
C HIS A 239 20.36 11.36 24.06
N LYS A 240 20.54 12.67 23.89
CA LYS A 240 21.08 13.53 24.95
C LYS A 240 20.15 13.55 26.15
N LEU A 241 18.85 13.69 25.93
CA LEU A 241 17.86 13.68 27.00
C LEU A 241 17.82 12.31 27.71
N CYS A 242 17.81 11.21 26.97
CA CYS A 242 17.84 9.86 27.55
C CYS A 242 19.12 9.60 28.37
N HIS A 243 20.28 10.10 27.92
CA HIS A 243 21.53 10.02 28.69
C HIS A 243 21.49 10.85 29.97
N THR A 244 20.95 12.08 29.92
CA THR A 244 20.78 12.93 31.10
C THR A 244 19.86 12.27 32.12
N LEU A 245 18.73 11.74 31.65
CA LEU A 245 17.72 11.08 32.49
C LEU A 245 18.27 9.80 33.12
N GLY A 246 18.83 8.88 32.33
CA GLY A 246 19.42 7.64 32.84
C GLY A 246 20.61 7.90 33.78
N GLY A 247 21.49 8.85 33.45
CA GLY A 247 22.68 9.13 34.26
C GLY A 247 22.41 9.91 35.55
N SER A 248 21.42 10.80 35.57
CA SER A 248 21.18 11.69 36.72
C SER A 248 20.04 11.19 37.64
N PHE A 249 19.17 10.33 37.13
CA PHE A 249 17.98 9.86 37.83
C PHE A 249 17.85 8.34 37.86
N ASP A 250 18.86 7.60 37.37
CA ASP A 250 18.92 6.12 37.38
C ASP A 250 17.72 5.45 36.70
N LEU A 251 17.18 6.10 35.65
CA LEU A 251 16.05 5.55 34.92
C LEU A 251 16.48 4.37 34.02
N PRO A 252 15.61 3.35 33.87
CA PRO A 252 15.89 2.20 33.02
C PRO A 252 16.06 2.61 31.55
N HIS A 253 17.14 2.13 30.91
CA HIS A 253 17.65 2.70 29.66
C HIS A 253 16.66 2.58 28.47
N ALA A 254 16.22 1.37 28.13
CA ALA A 254 15.40 1.13 26.95
C ALA A 254 13.99 1.73 27.11
N GLU A 255 13.45 1.64 28.31
CA GLU A 255 12.18 2.23 28.73
C GLU A 255 12.21 3.76 28.64
N THR A 256 13.32 4.39 29.05
CA THR A 256 13.49 5.85 28.92
C THR A 256 13.49 6.27 27.45
N HIS A 257 14.21 5.55 26.58
CA HIS A 257 14.15 5.79 25.14
C HIS A 257 12.73 5.60 24.58
N THR A 258 11.99 4.62 25.11
CA THR A 258 10.61 4.35 24.69
C THR A 258 9.69 5.52 25.02
N VAL A 259 9.72 6.00 26.27
CA VAL A 259 8.87 7.11 26.71
C VAL A 259 9.24 8.41 26.02
N VAL A 260 10.53 8.74 25.88
CA VAL A 260 10.97 10.07 25.43
C VAL A 260 10.79 10.26 23.92
N LEU A 261 10.88 9.19 23.12
CA LEU A 261 10.94 9.29 21.66
C LEU A 261 9.77 10.08 21.04
N PRO A 262 8.48 9.77 21.32
CA PRO A 262 7.36 10.54 20.75
C PRO A 262 7.47 12.04 21.01
N HIS A 263 7.91 12.44 22.21
CA HIS A 263 7.99 13.84 22.62
C HIS A 263 9.19 14.56 22.00
N ALA A 264 10.32 13.87 21.83
CA ALA A 264 11.47 14.41 21.10
C ALA A 264 11.16 14.64 19.62
N ILE A 265 10.41 13.71 19.00
CA ILE A 265 9.91 13.87 17.62
C ILE A 265 8.97 15.08 17.55
N ALA A 266 8.01 15.19 18.47
CA ALA A 266 7.07 16.31 18.52
C ALA A 266 7.79 17.66 18.68
N TYR A 267 8.82 17.72 19.53
CA TYR A 267 9.62 18.93 19.70
C TYR A 267 10.27 19.36 18.39
N ASN A 268 10.87 18.44 17.66
CA ASN A 268 11.59 18.72 16.42
C ASN A 268 10.68 18.89 15.19
N ALA A 269 9.45 18.39 15.23
CA ALA A 269 8.55 18.35 14.08
C ALA A 269 8.33 19.71 13.38
N PRO A 270 8.15 20.84 14.08
CA PRO A 270 7.99 22.15 13.43
C PRO A 270 9.20 22.61 12.60
N ALA A 271 10.42 22.16 12.94
CA ALA A 271 11.64 22.57 12.26
C ALA A 271 11.96 21.68 11.03
N VAL A 272 11.41 20.47 10.95
CA VAL A 272 11.72 19.49 9.89
C VAL A 272 10.47 18.78 9.34
N PRO A 273 9.44 19.50 8.85
CA PRO A 273 8.16 18.91 8.45
C PRO A 273 8.28 17.88 7.31
N GLY A 274 9.20 18.08 6.36
CA GLY A 274 9.45 17.11 5.28
C GLY A 274 10.06 15.79 5.76
N VAL A 275 10.88 15.83 6.82
CA VAL A 275 11.41 14.61 7.46
C VAL A 275 10.31 13.89 8.22
N MET A 276 9.44 14.63 8.93
CA MET A 276 8.32 14.06 9.66
C MET A 276 7.35 13.31 8.75
N ARG A 277 7.07 13.84 7.55
CA ARG A 277 6.24 13.14 6.55
C ARG A 277 6.86 11.80 6.16
N ARG A 278 8.16 11.78 5.82
CA ARG A 278 8.88 10.55 5.47
C ARG A 278 8.87 9.51 6.61
N ILE A 279 8.97 9.95 7.86
CA ILE A 279 8.86 9.07 9.04
C ILE A 279 7.44 8.53 9.15
N ALA A 280 6.41 9.38 9.02
CA ALA A 280 5.00 8.99 9.10
C ALA A 280 4.64 7.97 7.99
N ASP A 281 5.11 8.21 6.75
CA ASP A 281 4.96 7.29 5.62
C ASP A 281 5.61 5.92 5.91
N ALA A 282 6.85 5.93 6.43
CA ALA A 282 7.57 4.70 6.75
C ALA A 282 6.90 3.90 7.88
N LEU A 283 6.33 4.60 8.87
CA LEU A 283 5.54 4.03 9.96
C LEU A 283 4.14 3.55 9.50
N GLY A 284 3.61 4.07 8.40
CA GLY A 284 2.24 3.80 7.93
C GLY A 284 1.16 4.52 8.74
N VAL A 285 1.45 5.73 9.22
CA VAL A 285 0.60 6.52 10.12
C VAL A 285 0.44 7.96 9.60
N PRO A 286 -0.62 8.69 9.97
CA PRO A 286 -0.84 10.07 9.50
C PRO A 286 0.08 11.10 10.18
N ASP A 287 0.64 10.76 11.33
CA ASP A 287 1.48 11.66 12.15
C ASP A 287 2.58 10.86 12.85
N ALA A 288 3.83 11.32 12.74
CA ALA A 288 4.98 10.59 13.29
C ALA A 288 5.02 10.57 14.83
N PRO A 289 4.97 11.72 15.56
CA PRO A 289 4.91 11.72 17.03
C PRO A 289 3.77 10.88 17.60
N GLY A 290 2.54 11.13 17.14
CA GLY A 290 1.35 10.43 17.60
C GLY A 290 1.36 8.95 17.24
N GLY A 291 1.80 8.61 16.01
CA GLY A 291 1.88 7.23 15.56
C GLY A 291 2.92 6.39 16.32
N VAL A 292 4.08 6.97 16.68
CA VAL A 292 5.05 6.29 17.54
C VAL A 292 4.48 6.08 18.94
N TYR A 293 3.81 7.09 19.52
CA TYR A 293 3.15 6.95 20.82
C TYR A 293 2.09 5.84 20.80
N ASP A 294 1.22 5.83 19.79
CA ASP A 294 0.14 4.85 19.66
C ASP A 294 0.68 3.43 19.45
N LEU A 295 1.75 3.29 18.66
CA LEU A 295 2.46 2.02 18.51
C LEU A 295 2.95 1.51 19.87
N ILE A 296 3.66 2.34 20.64
CA ILE A 296 4.16 1.97 21.98
C ILE A 296 3.01 1.56 22.90
N ALA A 297 1.96 2.38 22.98
CA ALA A 297 0.82 2.16 23.86
C ALA A 297 0.06 0.87 23.50
N SER A 298 -0.15 0.60 22.20
CA SER A 298 -0.84 -0.60 21.72
C SER A 298 -0.10 -1.91 22.04
N LEU A 299 1.22 -1.83 22.24
CA LEU A 299 2.08 -2.97 22.55
C LEU A 299 2.35 -3.13 24.06
N GLY A 300 1.72 -2.29 24.90
CA GLY A 300 1.93 -2.31 26.35
C GLY A 300 3.29 -1.76 26.79
N GLY A 301 3.97 -0.98 25.94
CA GLY A 301 5.21 -0.28 26.30
C GLY A 301 4.95 0.91 27.25
N PRO A 302 5.96 1.35 28.00
CA PRO A 302 5.83 2.50 28.90
C PRO A 302 5.63 3.79 28.11
N THR A 303 4.68 4.62 28.54
CA THR A 303 4.40 5.94 27.93
C THR A 303 4.65 7.10 28.88
N SER A 304 5.02 6.85 30.14
CA SER A 304 5.20 7.89 31.16
C SER A 304 6.51 7.72 31.94
N LEU A 305 7.26 8.82 32.12
CA LEU A 305 8.47 8.83 32.95
C LEU A 305 8.14 8.65 34.44
N ARG A 306 6.95 9.07 34.88
CA ARG A 306 6.49 8.86 36.25
C ARG A 306 6.46 7.38 36.61
N ASP A 307 5.97 6.56 35.69
CA ASP A 307 5.83 5.12 35.89
C ASP A 307 7.20 4.41 35.87
N LEU A 308 8.24 5.08 35.35
CA LEU A 308 9.64 4.65 35.44
C LEU A 308 10.37 5.15 36.71
N GLY A 309 9.67 5.87 37.59
CA GLY A 309 10.24 6.39 38.85
C GLY A 309 10.82 7.81 38.77
N MET A 310 10.62 8.55 37.66
CA MET A 310 11.12 9.92 37.54
C MET A 310 10.41 10.86 38.53
N PRO A 311 11.13 11.55 39.45
CA PRO A 311 10.52 12.51 40.35
C PRO A 311 10.09 13.78 39.61
N GLN A 312 8.87 14.27 39.87
CA GLN A 312 8.36 15.50 39.28
C GLN A 312 9.24 16.73 39.59
N SER A 313 9.83 16.77 40.80
CA SER A 313 10.77 17.83 41.21
C SER A 313 12.10 17.80 40.44
N GLY A 314 12.40 16.69 39.75
CA GLY A 314 13.60 16.53 38.94
C GLY A 314 13.50 17.11 37.53
N LEU A 315 12.29 17.44 37.04
CA LEU A 315 12.08 17.85 35.64
C LEU A 315 12.81 19.15 35.28
N ALA A 316 12.76 20.16 36.15
CA ALA A 316 13.45 21.44 35.93
C ALA A 316 14.97 21.23 35.84
N ARG A 317 15.54 20.44 36.78
CA ARG A 317 16.97 20.09 36.77
C ARG A 317 17.35 19.28 35.53
N ALA A 318 16.50 18.36 35.07
CA ALA A 318 16.75 17.60 33.85
C ALA A 318 16.77 18.51 32.61
N ALA A 319 15.86 19.49 32.52
CA ALA A 319 15.84 20.46 31.45
C ALA A 319 17.11 21.32 31.44
N GLU A 320 17.53 21.86 32.60
CA GLU A 320 18.77 22.62 32.74
C GLU A 320 20.00 21.80 32.34
N LEU A 321 20.11 20.55 32.78
CA LEU A 321 21.21 19.65 32.41
C LEU A 321 21.21 19.31 30.91
N ALA A 322 20.03 19.19 30.30
CA ALA A 322 19.90 18.90 28.88
C ALA A 322 20.26 20.10 27.99
N THR A 323 20.19 21.33 28.50
CA THR A 323 20.52 22.57 27.78
C THR A 323 21.84 23.22 28.20
N SER A 324 22.52 22.70 29.24
CA SER A 324 23.75 23.29 29.77
C SER A 324 24.94 23.31 28.80
N THR A 325 24.91 22.48 27.77
CA THR A 325 25.95 22.44 26.73
C THR A 325 25.27 22.41 25.37
N PRO A 326 25.50 23.41 24.50
CA PRO A 326 24.92 23.43 23.16
C PRO A 326 25.37 22.21 22.33
N TYR A 327 24.44 21.63 21.59
CA TYR A 327 24.72 20.61 20.57
C TYR A 327 23.79 20.80 19.36
N PRO A 328 24.17 20.30 18.18
CA PRO A 328 23.34 20.43 16.98
C PRO A 328 21.98 19.75 17.14
N ASN A 329 20.91 20.46 16.83
CA ASN A 329 19.55 19.95 16.76
C ASN A 329 18.74 20.82 15.79
N PRO A 330 17.78 20.28 14.99
CA PRO A 330 17.05 21.06 13.99
C PRO A 330 16.22 22.21 14.58
N ARG A 331 15.67 22.03 15.78
CA ARG A 331 15.02 23.10 16.54
C ARG A 331 15.95 23.59 17.64
N GLU A 332 16.00 24.90 17.85
CA GLU A 332 16.72 25.49 18.99
C GLU A 332 16.26 24.86 20.31
N LEU A 333 17.22 24.52 21.18
CA LEU A 333 16.97 23.88 22.46
C LEU A 333 16.85 24.92 23.57
N THR A 334 15.63 25.19 24.02
CA THR A 334 15.35 26.12 25.13
C THR A 334 15.00 25.36 26.41
N THR A 335 15.43 25.86 27.56
CA THR A 335 15.13 25.22 28.86
C THR A 335 13.63 25.08 29.07
N GLU A 336 12.85 26.11 28.72
CA GLU A 336 11.39 26.12 28.79
C GLU A 336 10.79 25.03 27.90
N GLY A 337 11.22 24.93 26.65
CA GLY A 337 10.70 23.94 25.71
C GLY A 337 11.07 22.50 26.08
N ILE A 338 12.25 22.28 26.66
CA ILE A 338 12.63 20.96 27.19
C ILE A 338 11.85 20.63 28.46
N ALA A 339 11.55 21.61 29.31
CA ALA A 339 10.71 21.42 30.48
C ALA A 339 9.27 21.04 30.10
N GLU A 340 8.70 21.66 29.07
CA GLU A 340 7.39 21.29 28.51
C GLU A 340 7.38 19.85 27.95
N LEU A 341 8.38 19.51 27.13
CA LEU A 341 8.57 18.15 26.61
C LEU A 341 8.63 17.12 27.75
N LEU A 342 9.46 17.39 28.77
CA LEU A 342 9.62 16.51 29.92
C LEU A 342 8.34 16.42 30.76
N ALA A 343 7.56 17.49 30.88
CA ALA A 343 6.27 17.45 31.56
C ALA A 343 5.27 16.57 30.79
N ASP A 344 5.21 16.66 29.46
CA ASP A 344 4.39 15.79 28.62
C ASP A 344 4.80 14.33 28.75
N ALA A 345 6.10 14.04 28.67
CA ALA A 345 6.67 12.71 28.84
C ALA A 345 6.45 12.17 30.26
N TRP A 346 6.46 13.03 31.28
CA TRP A 346 6.18 12.63 32.65
C TRP A 346 4.71 12.24 32.85
N HIS A 347 3.78 12.97 32.25
CA HIS A 347 2.35 12.63 32.30
C HIS A 347 1.96 11.51 31.32
N GLY A 348 2.81 11.20 30.35
CA GLY A 348 2.50 10.33 29.23
C GLY A 348 1.40 10.88 28.33
N ARG A 349 1.39 12.20 28.10
CA ARG A 349 0.43 12.84 27.19
C ARG A 349 0.78 12.47 25.75
N ARG A 350 -0.17 11.87 25.01
CA ARG A 350 0.00 11.61 23.57
C ARG A 350 0.37 12.91 22.85
N PRO A 351 1.55 13.01 22.19
CA PRO A 351 1.90 14.19 21.43
C PRO A 351 0.97 14.38 20.23
N GLU A 352 0.56 15.61 19.97
CA GLU A 352 -0.10 15.99 18.73
C GLU A 352 0.96 16.58 17.80
N GLY A 353 1.22 15.95 16.65
CA GLY A 353 1.98 16.63 15.60
C GLY A 353 1.19 17.83 15.04
N PRO A 354 1.84 18.76 14.33
CA PRO A 354 1.12 19.79 13.60
C PRO A 354 0.16 19.09 12.61
N PRO A 355 -1.16 19.41 12.62
CA PRO A 355 -2.11 18.69 11.80
C PRO A 355 -1.75 18.90 10.32
N THR A 356 -1.28 17.83 9.68
CA THR A 356 -0.99 17.84 8.25
C THR A 356 -2.29 18.09 7.49
N THR A 357 -2.19 18.71 6.31
CA THR A 357 -3.34 18.87 5.41
C THR A 357 -3.99 17.51 5.12
N GLU A 358 -3.19 16.46 4.99
CA GLU A 358 -3.63 15.07 4.83
C GLU A 358 -4.44 14.56 6.03
N ALA A 359 -3.99 14.80 7.27
CA ALA A 359 -4.75 14.43 8.48
C ALA A 359 -6.07 15.19 8.61
N LYS A 360 -6.08 16.48 8.21
CA LYS A 360 -7.31 17.28 8.16
C LYS A 360 -8.28 16.75 7.10
N ALA A 361 -7.78 16.39 5.92
CA ALA A 361 -8.58 15.81 4.84
C ALA A 361 -9.16 14.43 5.24
N ALA A 362 -8.36 13.56 5.86
CA ALA A 362 -8.82 12.27 6.37
C ALA A 362 -9.95 12.43 7.40
N ARG A 363 -9.81 13.38 8.33
CA ARG A 363 -10.86 13.70 9.30
C ARG A 363 -12.13 14.21 8.64
N LEU A 364 -12.01 15.06 7.62
CA LEU A 364 -13.16 15.53 6.84
C LEU A 364 -13.89 14.36 6.17
N THR A 365 -13.16 13.41 5.58
CA THR A 365 -13.75 12.19 4.97
C THR A 365 -14.58 11.42 5.98
N GLU A 366 -14.03 11.14 7.18
CA GLU A 366 -14.79 10.42 8.21
C GLU A 366 -16.01 11.20 8.71
N GLN A 367 -15.91 12.52 8.81
CA GLN A 367 -17.05 13.38 9.18
C GLN A 367 -18.19 13.28 8.16
N VAL A 368 -17.87 13.32 6.86
CA VAL A 368 -18.88 13.18 5.79
C VAL A 368 -19.46 11.77 5.77
N VAL A 369 -18.64 10.73 5.87
CA VAL A 369 -19.13 9.35 5.91
C VAL A 369 -20.06 9.12 7.10
N ALA A 370 -19.69 9.61 8.28
CA ALA A 370 -20.53 9.51 9.48
C ALA A 370 -21.90 10.19 9.30
N SER A 371 -22.00 11.23 8.46
CA SER A 371 -23.27 11.89 8.17
C SER A 371 -24.30 11.00 7.45
N PHE A 372 -23.85 9.92 6.79
CA PHE A 372 -24.74 8.96 6.13
C PHE A 372 -25.17 7.79 7.02
N ALA A 373 -24.66 7.69 8.25
CA ALA A 373 -24.91 6.54 9.13
C ALA A 373 -26.40 6.35 9.49
N GLN A 374 -27.21 7.40 9.40
CA GLN A 374 -28.64 7.39 9.69
C GLN A 374 -29.52 7.34 8.41
N ALA A 375 -28.96 6.95 7.26
CA ALA A 375 -29.73 6.79 6.04
C ALA A 375 -30.90 5.79 6.24
N PRO A 376 -32.15 6.14 5.87
CA PRO A 376 -33.30 5.24 6.02
C PRO A 376 -33.17 3.93 5.24
N ASP A 377 -32.50 4.01 4.07
CA ASP A 377 -32.12 2.85 3.26
C ASP A 377 -30.66 2.52 3.51
N ALA A 378 -30.41 1.33 4.08
CA ALA A 378 -29.07 0.87 4.41
C ALA A 378 -28.16 0.74 3.18
N ARG A 379 -28.70 0.34 2.02
CA ARG A 379 -27.93 0.20 0.78
C ARG A 379 -27.51 1.57 0.25
N VAL A 380 -28.39 2.57 0.32
CA VAL A 380 -28.05 3.95 -0.03
C VAL A 380 -26.94 4.48 0.88
N GLY A 381 -27.04 4.25 2.19
CA GLY A 381 -26.00 4.62 3.16
C GLY A 381 -24.63 4.03 2.83
N THR A 382 -24.57 2.74 2.49
CA THR A 382 -23.34 2.09 2.05
C THR A 382 -22.79 2.71 0.76
N LEU A 383 -23.62 2.84 -0.28
CA LEU A 383 -23.19 3.37 -1.59
C LEU A 383 -22.63 4.79 -1.50
N LEU A 384 -23.29 5.68 -0.75
CA LEU A 384 -22.82 7.05 -0.56
C LEU A 384 -21.52 7.12 0.26
N SER A 385 -21.42 6.30 1.31
CA SER A 385 -20.21 6.23 2.13
C SER A 385 -19.00 5.78 1.31
N ASP A 386 -19.15 4.72 0.51
CA ASP A 386 -18.09 4.19 -0.34
C ASP A 386 -17.73 5.18 -1.44
N LEU A 387 -18.72 5.82 -2.08
CA LEU A 387 -18.49 6.84 -3.10
C LEU A 387 -17.69 8.03 -2.55
N VAL A 388 -18.08 8.56 -1.39
CA VAL A 388 -17.36 9.68 -0.76
C VAL A 388 -15.92 9.32 -0.43
N ARG A 389 -15.67 8.11 0.08
CA ARG A 389 -14.30 7.65 0.35
C ARG A 389 -13.46 7.66 -0.92
N HIS A 390 -13.95 7.09 -2.02
CA HIS A 390 -13.22 7.06 -3.29
C HIS A 390 -13.01 8.46 -3.86
N LEU A 391 -14.02 9.34 -3.81
CA LEU A 391 -13.90 10.73 -4.29
C LEU A 391 -12.87 11.53 -3.49
N HIS A 392 -12.91 11.46 -2.15
CA HIS A 392 -11.95 12.17 -1.31
C HIS A 392 -10.53 11.62 -1.47
N THR A 393 -10.37 10.30 -1.63
CA THR A 393 -9.08 9.69 -1.95
C THR A 393 -8.56 10.18 -3.30
N PHE A 394 -9.40 10.26 -4.33
CA PHE A 394 -9.00 10.80 -5.64
C PHE A 394 -8.53 12.26 -5.54
N VAL A 395 -9.30 13.10 -4.84
CA VAL A 395 -8.96 14.53 -4.61
C VAL A 395 -7.62 14.67 -3.90
N ALA A 396 -7.43 13.93 -2.80
CA ALA A 396 -6.22 14.00 -2.00
C ALA A 396 -4.97 13.45 -2.73
N ALA A 397 -5.12 12.34 -3.45
CA ALA A 397 -4.00 11.69 -4.15
C ALA A 397 -3.47 12.52 -5.33
N ASN A 398 -4.31 13.37 -5.93
CA ASN A 398 -3.95 14.21 -7.07
C ASN A 398 -3.73 15.68 -6.71
N ASP A 399 -3.86 16.06 -5.43
CA ASP A 399 -3.77 17.45 -4.96
C ASP A 399 -4.65 18.39 -5.80
N VAL A 400 -5.90 17.96 -6.06
CA VAL A 400 -6.82 18.66 -6.97
C VAL A 400 -7.01 20.10 -6.52
N THR A 401 -6.72 21.03 -7.44
CA THR A 401 -6.81 22.46 -7.17
C THR A 401 -8.24 22.99 -7.30
N ASP A 402 -8.52 24.15 -6.69
CA ASP A 402 -9.81 24.84 -6.83
C ASP A 402 -10.18 25.10 -8.30
N ALA A 403 -9.20 25.41 -9.15
CA ALA A 403 -9.42 25.66 -10.57
C ALA A 403 -9.84 24.40 -11.33
N GLU A 404 -9.17 23.27 -11.06
CA GLU A 404 -9.52 21.97 -11.65
C GLU A 404 -10.88 21.48 -11.15
N TRP A 405 -11.18 21.69 -9.86
CA TRP A 405 -12.49 21.37 -9.29
C TRP A 405 -13.59 22.21 -9.94
N GLN A 406 -13.39 23.51 -10.10
CA GLN A 406 -14.36 24.40 -10.75
C GLN A 406 -14.58 24.00 -12.22
N TYR A 407 -13.53 23.58 -12.92
CA TYR A 407 -13.64 23.05 -14.28
C TYR A 407 -14.45 21.74 -14.32
N ALA A 408 -14.23 20.82 -13.38
CA ALA A 408 -14.99 19.58 -13.29
C ALA A 408 -16.49 19.85 -13.02
N ILE A 409 -16.80 20.82 -12.15
CA ILE A 409 -18.18 21.23 -11.86
C ILE A 409 -18.84 21.87 -13.11
N ASP A 410 -18.13 22.73 -13.83
CA ASP A 410 -18.62 23.29 -15.11
C ASP A 410 -18.88 22.18 -16.14
N PHE A 411 -17.97 21.22 -16.28
CA PHE A 411 -18.13 20.07 -17.17
C PHE A 411 -19.40 19.27 -16.85
N LEU A 412 -19.63 18.92 -15.58
CA LEU A 412 -20.82 18.20 -15.14
C LEU A 412 -22.10 19.02 -15.35
N THR A 413 -22.02 20.34 -15.15
CA THR A 413 -23.14 21.26 -15.39
C THR A 413 -23.53 21.27 -16.86
N ARG A 414 -22.58 21.48 -17.78
CA ARG A 414 -22.83 21.45 -19.22
C ARG A 414 -23.30 20.09 -19.73
N THR A 415 -22.85 19.00 -19.08
CA THR A 415 -23.33 17.64 -19.37
C THR A 415 -24.82 17.54 -19.07
N GLY A 416 -25.27 18.06 -17.93
CA GLY A 416 -26.69 18.14 -17.58
C GLY A 416 -27.50 19.02 -18.53
N GLU A 417 -27.00 20.20 -18.90
CA GLU A 417 -27.66 21.12 -19.84
C GLU A 417 -27.80 20.56 -21.26
N SER A 418 -26.94 19.60 -21.63
CA SER A 418 -26.98 18.92 -22.94
C SER A 418 -28.02 17.78 -22.99
N CYS A 419 -28.64 17.42 -21.86
CA CYS A 419 -29.68 16.38 -21.81
C CYS A 419 -31.04 16.92 -22.29
N SER A 420 -31.77 16.11 -23.05
CA SER A 420 -33.12 16.37 -23.58
C SER A 420 -33.97 15.09 -23.57
N GLN A 421 -35.21 15.14 -24.09
CA GLN A 421 -36.05 13.94 -24.26
C GLN A 421 -35.44 12.89 -25.21
N THR A 422 -34.59 13.33 -26.14
CA THR A 422 -33.98 12.48 -27.19
C THR A 422 -32.46 12.37 -27.07
N ARG A 423 -31.84 13.04 -26.08
CA ARG A 423 -30.40 13.00 -25.80
C ARG A 423 -30.14 12.86 -24.32
N GLN A 424 -29.41 11.82 -23.90
CA GLN A 424 -29.03 11.62 -22.50
C GLN A 424 -27.49 11.68 -22.36
N GLU A 425 -26.95 12.89 -22.25
CA GLU A 425 -25.50 13.12 -22.19
C GLU A 425 -24.86 12.49 -20.93
N PHE A 426 -25.59 12.39 -19.81
CA PHE A 426 -25.10 11.66 -18.62
C PHE A 426 -24.96 10.16 -18.85
N VAL A 427 -25.83 9.56 -19.65
CA VAL A 427 -25.70 8.15 -20.06
C VAL A 427 -24.48 8.02 -20.97
N LEU A 428 -24.27 8.96 -21.89
CA LEU A 428 -23.08 8.97 -22.74
C LEU A 428 -21.77 9.13 -21.94
N LEU A 429 -21.78 9.97 -20.90
CA LEU A 429 -20.65 10.11 -19.96
C LEU A 429 -20.38 8.78 -19.23
N SER A 430 -21.44 8.12 -18.74
CA SER A 430 -21.34 6.80 -18.09
C SER A 430 -20.76 5.73 -19.04
N ASP A 431 -21.24 5.71 -20.28
CA ASP A 431 -20.81 4.77 -21.32
C ASP A 431 -19.33 4.96 -21.69
N THR A 432 -18.91 6.21 -21.89
CA THR A 432 -17.53 6.54 -22.29
C THR A 432 -16.51 6.45 -21.16
N LEU A 433 -16.96 6.49 -19.89
CA LEU A 433 -16.16 6.16 -18.71
C LEU A 433 -16.19 4.66 -18.36
N GLY A 434 -16.99 3.85 -19.07
CA GLY A 434 -17.10 2.41 -18.88
C GLY A 434 -17.95 1.98 -17.67
N VAL A 435 -18.63 2.91 -17.00
CA VAL A 435 -19.48 2.62 -15.84
C VAL A 435 -20.68 1.76 -16.25
N SER A 436 -21.34 2.10 -17.36
CA SER A 436 -22.48 1.32 -17.87
C SER A 436 -22.09 -0.12 -18.20
N SER A 437 -20.94 -0.33 -18.83
CA SER A 437 -20.41 -1.66 -19.13
C SER A 437 -20.05 -2.44 -17.86
N ALA A 438 -19.48 -1.78 -16.84
CA ALA A 438 -19.20 -2.41 -15.55
C ALA A 438 -20.50 -2.83 -14.82
N VAL A 439 -21.53 -1.98 -14.84
CA VAL A 439 -22.85 -2.30 -14.27
C VAL A 439 -23.50 -3.46 -15.02
N ASP A 440 -23.43 -3.45 -16.35
CA ASP A 440 -23.94 -4.53 -17.20
C ASP A 440 -23.24 -5.87 -16.88
N LEU A 441 -21.91 -5.87 -16.79
CA LEU A 441 -21.14 -7.05 -16.38
C LEU A 441 -21.56 -7.56 -15.00
N LEU A 442 -21.69 -6.69 -14.00
CA LEU A 442 -22.03 -7.13 -12.64
C LEU A 442 -23.48 -7.62 -12.51
N THR A 443 -24.39 -7.10 -13.34
CA THR A 443 -25.81 -7.43 -13.32
C THR A 443 -26.09 -8.71 -14.10
N ASN A 444 -25.54 -8.81 -15.30
CA ASN A 444 -25.94 -9.81 -16.29
C ASN A 444 -24.91 -10.93 -16.47
N SER A 445 -23.66 -10.80 -15.99
CA SER A 445 -22.68 -11.91 -15.94
C SER A 445 -22.93 -12.90 -14.79
N ARG A 446 -24.03 -12.75 -14.04
CA ARG A 446 -24.46 -13.70 -13.01
C ARG A 446 -25.14 -14.94 -13.58
N THR A 447 -25.51 -14.94 -14.87
CA THR A 447 -26.11 -16.06 -15.60
C THR A 447 -25.20 -16.50 -16.76
N PRO A 448 -24.09 -17.22 -16.50
CA PRO A 448 -23.10 -17.56 -17.54
C PRO A 448 -23.63 -18.44 -18.69
N LEU A 449 -24.84 -18.97 -18.58
CA LEU A 449 -25.49 -19.80 -19.61
C LEU A 449 -26.32 -18.97 -20.62
N THR A 450 -26.43 -17.66 -20.45
CA THR A 450 -27.26 -16.78 -21.29
C THR A 450 -26.42 -15.93 -22.23
N THR A 451 -27.04 -15.41 -23.29
CA THR A 451 -26.34 -14.49 -24.19
C THR A 451 -25.92 -13.23 -23.43
N PRO A 452 -24.68 -12.74 -23.61
CA PRO A 452 -24.25 -11.50 -22.98
C PRO A 452 -25.15 -10.33 -23.36
N SER A 453 -25.56 -9.57 -22.36
CA SER A 453 -26.30 -8.33 -22.55
C SER A 453 -25.39 -7.20 -23.06
N ALA A 454 -26.00 -6.09 -23.46
CA ALA A 454 -25.32 -4.86 -23.80
C ALA A 454 -26.13 -3.66 -23.31
N VAL A 455 -25.48 -2.48 -23.29
CA VAL A 455 -26.17 -1.22 -23.06
C VAL A 455 -27.20 -0.95 -24.16
N LEU A 456 -28.37 -0.40 -23.81
CA LEU A 456 -29.45 -0.10 -24.75
C LEU A 456 -29.04 0.91 -25.83
N GLY A 457 -28.09 1.79 -25.51
CA GLY A 457 -27.64 2.84 -26.40
C GLY A 457 -28.67 3.98 -26.57
N PRO A 458 -28.23 5.14 -27.05
CA PRO A 458 -29.04 6.37 -27.04
C PRO A 458 -30.08 6.45 -28.16
N PHE A 459 -30.08 5.54 -29.13
CA PHE A 459 -30.89 5.63 -30.37
C PHE A 459 -32.07 4.64 -30.45
N TYR A 460 -32.31 3.87 -29.39
CA TYR A 460 -33.51 3.06 -29.27
C TYR A 460 -34.76 3.96 -29.14
N MET A 461 -35.84 3.63 -29.85
CA MET A 461 -37.15 4.25 -29.63
C MET A 461 -38.17 3.17 -29.32
N GLU A 462 -39.07 3.46 -28.39
CA GLU A 462 -40.13 2.56 -27.98
C GLU A 462 -41.16 2.35 -29.10
N GLY A 463 -41.58 1.09 -29.29
CA GLY A 463 -42.63 0.71 -30.23
C GLY A 463 -42.23 0.80 -31.70
N PRO A 464 -41.15 0.12 -32.15
CA PRO A 464 -40.84 0.04 -33.57
C PRO A 464 -41.95 -0.71 -34.34
N PRO A 465 -42.06 -0.51 -35.68
CA PRO A 465 -43.13 -1.11 -36.48
C PRO A 465 -43.12 -2.64 -36.46
N ASP A 466 -44.30 -3.25 -36.39
CA ASP A 466 -44.43 -4.70 -36.53
C ASP A 466 -43.94 -5.16 -37.92
N THR A 467 -43.06 -6.16 -37.93
CA THR A 467 -42.45 -6.72 -39.13
C THR A 467 -42.72 -8.23 -39.18
N PRO A 468 -43.36 -8.75 -40.25
CA PRO A 468 -43.59 -10.18 -40.38
C PRO A 468 -42.29 -10.93 -40.70
N HIS A 469 -42.29 -12.26 -40.54
CA HIS A 469 -41.19 -13.09 -41.01
C HIS A 469 -40.93 -12.89 -42.51
N GLY A 470 -39.65 -12.71 -42.87
CA GLY A 470 -39.22 -12.38 -44.23
C GLY A 470 -39.44 -10.91 -44.62
N GLY A 471 -40.00 -10.09 -43.72
CA GLY A 471 -40.17 -8.65 -43.90
C GLY A 471 -38.83 -7.92 -44.05
N ASP A 472 -38.86 -6.68 -44.51
CA ASP A 472 -37.67 -5.87 -44.76
C ASP A 472 -37.71 -4.60 -43.92
N ILE A 473 -36.79 -4.49 -42.95
CA ILE A 473 -36.71 -3.33 -42.08
C ILE A 473 -35.89 -2.18 -42.69
N SER A 474 -35.20 -2.39 -43.82
CA SER A 474 -34.33 -1.36 -44.42
C SER A 474 -35.08 -0.15 -44.98
N GLY A 475 -36.38 -0.29 -45.25
CA GLY A 475 -37.17 0.77 -45.90
C GLY A 475 -36.69 1.13 -47.30
N GLY A 476 -35.89 0.26 -47.96
CA GLY A 476 -35.30 0.52 -49.28
C GLY A 476 -34.04 1.38 -49.26
N LEU A 477 -33.46 1.64 -48.08
CA LEU A 477 -32.19 2.35 -47.97
C LEU A 477 -31.05 1.60 -48.69
N PRO A 478 -30.10 2.32 -49.31
CA PRO A 478 -28.97 1.70 -49.97
C PRO A 478 -28.06 1.00 -48.95
N GLY A 479 -27.54 -0.16 -49.31
CA GLY A 479 -26.59 -0.93 -48.50
C GLY A 479 -26.42 -2.35 -49.04
N THR A 480 -25.47 -3.10 -48.47
CA THR A 480 -25.33 -4.54 -48.78
C THR A 480 -26.48 -5.29 -48.11
N PRO A 481 -27.36 -5.99 -48.85
CA PRO A 481 -28.49 -6.70 -48.25
C PRO A 481 -28.05 -7.72 -47.21
N LEU A 482 -28.77 -7.80 -46.09
CA LEU A 482 -28.51 -8.69 -44.98
C LEU A 482 -29.75 -9.51 -44.67
N TRP A 483 -29.65 -10.83 -44.81
CA TRP A 483 -30.66 -11.77 -44.31
C TRP A 483 -30.30 -12.20 -42.89
N VAL A 484 -31.21 -11.93 -41.96
CA VAL A 484 -31.10 -12.31 -40.56
C VAL A 484 -31.98 -13.54 -40.31
N ASP A 485 -31.39 -14.59 -39.77
CA ASP A 485 -32.03 -15.87 -39.42
C ASP A 485 -31.52 -16.29 -38.04
N VAL A 486 -32.20 -15.81 -37.00
CA VAL A 486 -31.78 -16.02 -35.62
C VAL A 486 -32.82 -16.83 -34.87
N ARG A 487 -32.35 -17.55 -33.84
CA ARG A 487 -33.15 -18.39 -32.97
C ARG A 487 -33.04 -17.91 -31.53
N VAL A 488 -34.09 -18.04 -30.75
CA VAL A 488 -34.18 -17.70 -29.34
C VAL A 488 -34.54 -18.97 -28.58
N THR A 489 -33.71 -19.32 -27.60
CA THR A 489 -33.94 -20.45 -26.69
C THR A 489 -33.84 -19.99 -25.24
N ASP A 490 -34.31 -20.83 -24.32
CA ASP A 490 -33.97 -20.72 -22.91
C ASP A 490 -32.56 -21.28 -22.63
N THR A 491 -32.21 -21.42 -21.34
CA THR A 491 -30.92 -21.99 -20.90
C THR A 491 -30.81 -23.50 -21.09
N ASP A 492 -31.93 -24.21 -21.20
CA ASP A 492 -31.99 -25.66 -21.45
C ASP A 492 -31.95 -25.99 -22.95
N GLY A 493 -32.10 -24.97 -23.80
CA GLY A 493 -32.06 -25.07 -25.26
C GLY A 493 -33.43 -25.23 -25.91
N GLU A 494 -34.50 -25.12 -25.13
CA GLU A 494 -35.87 -25.17 -25.64
C GLU A 494 -36.23 -23.86 -26.36
N PRO A 495 -36.95 -23.92 -27.49
CA PRO A 495 -37.42 -22.73 -28.18
C PRO A 495 -38.28 -21.81 -27.30
N VAL A 496 -38.05 -20.50 -27.38
CA VAL A 496 -38.96 -19.52 -26.78
C VAL A 496 -39.91 -19.00 -27.85
N GLU A 497 -41.15 -19.49 -27.85
CA GLU A 497 -42.23 -19.03 -28.74
C GLU A 497 -42.81 -17.69 -28.25
N ASP A 498 -43.28 -16.86 -29.19
CA ASP A 498 -43.97 -15.58 -28.93
C ASP A 498 -43.14 -14.54 -28.14
N ALA A 499 -41.82 -14.66 -28.15
CA ALA A 499 -40.92 -13.62 -27.65
C ALA A 499 -40.99 -12.40 -28.58
N VAL A 500 -41.22 -11.22 -28.01
CA VAL A 500 -41.18 -9.95 -28.73
C VAL A 500 -39.72 -9.54 -28.92
N VAL A 501 -39.33 -9.29 -30.16
CA VAL A 501 -37.95 -8.92 -30.52
C VAL A 501 -37.94 -7.58 -31.24
N ASP A 502 -37.43 -6.56 -30.57
CA ASP A 502 -37.15 -5.27 -31.19
C ASP A 502 -35.72 -5.27 -31.76
N VAL A 503 -35.58 -4.82 -32.99
CA VAL A 503 -34.32 -4.77 -33.73
C VAL A 503 -34.08 -3.34 -34.20
N TRP A 504 -32.85 -2.84 -34.12
CA TRP A 504 -32.47 -1.54 -34.68
C TRP A 504 -30.97 -1.47 -35.03
N GLN A 505 -30.59 -0.63 -35.99
CA GLN A 505 -29.20 -0.44 -36.41
C GLN A 505 -28.96 0.91 -37.13
N SER A 506 -27.68 1.21 -37.38
CA SER A 506 -27.25 2.28 -38.29
C SER A 506 -27.40 1.88 -39.76
N ASN A 507 -27.48 2.88 -40.63
CA ASN A 507 -27.43 2.73 -42.08
C ASN A 507 -25.99 2.56 -42.58
N ARG A 508 -25.82 2.43 -43.91
CA ARG A 508 -24.49 2.27 -44.54
C ARG A 508 -23.51 3.41 -44.28
N ASP A 509 -24.01 4.61 -43.94
CA ASP A 509 -23.23 5.82 -43.71
C ASP A 509 -23.03 6.09 -42.21
N GLY A 510 -23.51 5.20 -41.33
CA GLY A 510 -23.35 5.33 -39.88
C GLY A 510 -24.38 6.24 -39.22
N PHE A 511 -25.58 6.39 -39.76
CA PHE A 511 -26.67 7.15 -39.15
C PHE A 511 -27.86 6.27 -38.78
N TYR A 512 -28.45 6.52 -37.62
CA TYR A 512 -29.79 6.02 -37.27
C TYR A 512 -30.85 6.93 -37.90
N ASP A 513 -32.02 6.38 -38.20
CA ASP A 513 -33.17 7.12 -38.76
C ASP A 513 -33.59 8.34 -37.91
N VAL A 514 -33.48 8.28 -36.58
CA VAL A 514 -33.75 9.42 -35.68
C VAL A 514 -32.80 10.62 -35.89
N GLN A 515 -31.68 10.40 -36.57
CA GLN A 515 -30.70 11.43 -36.92
C GLN A 515 -30.93 12.00 -38.33
N LEU A 516 -31.92 11.48 -39.06
CA LEU A 516 -32.20 11.78 -40.45
C LEU A 516 -33.62 12.37 -40.58
N PRO A 517 -33.78 13.69 -40.38
CA PRO A 517 -35.10 14.32 -40.26
C PRO A 517 -35.96 14.28 -41.53
N ASP A 518 -35.34 14.02 -42.69
CA ASP A 518 -36.00 14.00 -44.00
C ASP A 518 -36.46 12.58 -44.43
N LEU A 519 -36.30 11.57 -43.56
CA LEU A 519 -36.76 10.20 -43.84
C LEU A 519 -38.26 10.03 -43.54
N ASP A 520 -38.99 9.46 -44.50
CA ASP A 520 -40.39 9.11 -44.32
C ASP A 520 -40.53 7.84 -43.47
N GLY A 521 -40.73 8.06 -42.17
CA GLY A 521 -41.08 7.00 -41.21
C GLY A 521 -39.88 6.22 -40.67
N PRO A 522 -40.13 5.33 -39.70
CA PRO A 522 -39.11 4.51 -39.07
C PRO A 522 -38.49 3.53 -40.06
N VAL A 523 -37.15 3.55 -40.18
CA VAL A 523 -36.38 2.63 -41.02
C VAL A 523 -35.21 2.04 -40.23
N LEU A 524 -34.75 0.87 -40.65
CA LEU A 524 -33.72 0.07 -39.97
C LEU A 524 -34.07 -0.29 -38.52
N ARG A 525 -35.37 -0.35 -38.24
CA ARG A 525 -35.94 -0.80 -36.98
C ARG A 525 -37.21 -1.60 -37.22
N GLY A 526 -37.47 -2.59 -36.36
CA GLY A 526 -38.68 -3.40 -36.47
C GLY A 526 -38.94 -4.23 -35.21
N ARG A 527 -40.20 -4.62 -35.03
CA ARG A 527 -40.67 -5.52 -33.97
C ARG A 527 -41.11 -6.84 -34.60
N LEU A 528 -40.54 -7.94 -34.15
CA LEU A 528 -40.88 -9.29 -34.60
C LEU A 528 -41.34 -10.15 -33.42
N ARG A 529 -41.94 -11.29 -33.71
CA ARG A 529 -42.29 -12.32 -32.73
C ARG A 529 -41.69 -13.64 -33.14
N THR A 530 -41.13 -14.39 -32.20
CA THR A 530 -40.58 -15.71 -32.50
C THR A 530 -41.68 -16.72 -32.83
N ASP A 531 -41.41 -17.59 -33.81
CA ASP A 531 -42.27 -18.73 -34.13
C ASP A 531 -42.15 -19.88 -33.12
N ALA A 532 -42.85 -21.00 -33.35
CA ALA A 532 -42.84 -22.19 -32.50
C ALA A 532 -41.45 -22.84 -32.37
N GLU A 533 -40.56 -22.61 -33.32
CA GLU A 533 -39.17 -23.05 -33.29
C GLU A 533 -38.22 -22.00 -32.66
N GLY A 534 -38.78 -20.90 -32.16
CA GLY A 534 -38.09 -19.79 -31.52
C GLY A 534 -37.38 -18.89 -32.52
N ARG A 535 -37.73 -18.92 -33.81
CA ARG A 535 -37.00 -18.21 -34.86
C ARG A 535 -37.63 -16.86 -35.19
N ILE A 536 -36.79 -15.93 -35.65
CA ILE A 536 -37.22 -14.76 -36.42
C ILE A 536 -36.36 -14.66 -37.68
N THR A 537 -36.98 -14.23 -38.77
CA THR A 537 -36.30 -14.02 -40.04
C THR A 537 -36.70 -12.71 -40.67
N PHE A 538 -35.76 -11.92 -41.18
CA PHE A 538 -36.04 -10.65 -41.86
C PHE A 538 -34.86 -10.17 -42.70
N TRP A 539 -35.11 -9.20 -43.57
CA TRP A 539 -34.12 -8.47 -44.34
C TRP A 539 -33.79 -7.13 -43.71
N SER A 540 -32.51 -6.77 -43.80
CA SER A 540 -31.96 -5.45 -43.48
C SER A 540 -30.79 -5.16 -44.45
N ILE A 541 -29.91 -4.24 -44.08
CA ILE A 541 -28.62 -4.00 -44.71
C ILE A 541 -27.49 -4.22 -43.71
N LEU A 542 -26.27 -4.51 -44.18
CA LEU A 542 -25.09 -4.62 -43.33
C LEU A 542 -24.85 -3.30 -42.57
N PRO A 543 -24.79 -3.31 -41.23
CA PRO A 543 -24.57 -2.08 -40.45
C PRO A 543 -23.14 -1.57 -40.64
N SER A 544 -22.98 -0.26 -40.50
CA SER A 544 -21.68 0.42 -40.52
C SER A 544 -21.29 0.95 -39.15
N ALA A 545 -19.99 1.16 -38.94
CA ALA A 545 -19.50 1.89 -37.77
C ALA A 545 -20.10 3.30 -37.75
N TYR A 546 -20.38 3.82 -36.56
CA TYR A 546 -20.99 5.13 -36.40
C TYR A 546 -20.41 5.89 -35.21
N PRO A 547 -20.33 7.22 -35.26
CA PRO A 547 -19.90 8.02 -34.13
C PRO A 547 -21.03 8.22 -33.11
N ILE A 548 -20.69 8.20 -31.83
CA ILE A 548 -21.54 8.81 -30.80
C ILE A 548 -21.54 10.35 -30.96
N PRO A 549 -22.53 11.08 -30.42
CA PRO A 549 -22.51 12.54 -30.42
C PRO A 549 -21.21 13.10 -29.83
N GLU A 550 -20.52 13.97 -30.57
CA GLU A 550 -19.24 14.58 -30.17
C GLU A 550 -19.31 16.10 -30.00
N ASP A 551 -20.48 16.69 -30.26
CA ASP A 551 -20.76 18.13 -30.16
C ASP A 551 -20.94 18.62 -28.71
N GLY A 552 -20.99 17.70 -27.74
CA GLY A 552 -21.19 17.97 -26.32
C GLY A 552 -19.93 17.86 -25.46
N PRO A 553 -20.06 18.06 -24.13
CA PRO A 553 -18.95 17.92 -23.19
C PRO A 553 -18.25 16.56 -23.27
N VAL A 554 -19.00 15.47 -23.47
CA VAL A 554 -18.39 14.13 -23.56
C VAL A 554 -17.49 14.01 -24.79
N GLY A 555 -17.89 14.59 -25.93
CA GLY A 555 -17.04 14.67 -27.12
C GLY A 555 -15.75 15.45 -26.87
N GLN A 556 -15.85 16.59 -26.17
CA GLN A 556 -14.69 17.38 -25.76
C GLN A 556 -13.74 16.59 -24.85
N MET A 557 -14.30 15.81 -23.91
CA MET A 557 -13.52 14.92 -23.04
C MET A 557 -12.75 13.88 -23.84
N LEU A 558 -13.41 13.21 -24.79
CA LEU A 558 -12.75 12.20 -25.65
C LEU A 558 -11.64 12.83 -26.49
N ALA A 559 -11.89 13.99 -27.09
CA ALA A 559 -10.88 14.73 -27.86
C ALA A 559 -9.67 15.12 -27.00
N ALA A 560 -9.89 15.56 -25.75
CA ALA A 560 -8.82 15.96 -24.83
C ALA A 560 -7.86 14.81 -24.48
N VAL A 561 -8.32 13.56 -24.56
CA VAL A 561 -7.50 12.35 -24.31
C VAL A 561 -7.16 11.59 -25.60
N GLY A 562 -7.45 12.15 -26.77
CA GLY A 562 -7.14 11.54 -28.07
C GLY A 562 -7.94 10.27 -28.40
N ARG A 563 -9.15 10.12 -27.84
CA ARG A 563 -10.06 8.99 -28.12
C ARG A 563 -11.06 9.35 -29.23
N HIS A 564 -11.36 8.38 -30.10
CA HIS A 564 -12.35 8.55 -31.18
C HIS A 564 -13.79 8.29 -30.68
N PRO A 565 -14.82 8.85 -31.35
CA PRO A 565 -16.22 8.65 -30.99
C PRO A 565 -16.87 7.40 -31.62
N PHE A 566 -16.14 6.63 -32.43
CA PHE A 566 -16.74 5.53 -33.17
C PHE A 566 -17.11 4.31 -32.32
N ARG A 567 -18.29 3.76 -32.62
CA ARG A 567 -18.72 2.43 -32.24
C ARG A 567 -18.51 1.45 -33.39
N ALA A 568 -18.18 0.20 -33.06
CA ALA A 568 -18.01 -0.85 -34.05
C ALA A 568 -19.33 -1.15 -34.79
N PRO A 569 -19.34 -1.68 -36.03
CA PRO A 569 -20.58 -2.03 -36.72
C PRO A 569 -21.35 -3.16 -36.01
N HIS A 570 -22.62 -2.94 -35.70
CA HIS A 570 -23.46 -3.94 -35.01
C HIS A 570 -24.97 -3.81 -35.32
N LEU A 571 -25.69 -4.89 -35.02
CA LEU A 571 -27.15 -4.97 -35.04
C LEU A 571 -27.65 -5.16 -33.61
N HIS A 572 -28.58 -4.31 -33.15
CA HIS A 572 -29.14 -4.43 -31.82
C HIS A 572 -30.36 -5.34 -31.76
N PHE A 573 -30.56 -5.94 -30.59
CA PHE A 573 -31.72 -6.75 -30.27
C PHE A 573 -32.20 -6.46 -28.85
N MET A 574 -33.50 -6.38 -28.66
CA MET A 574 -34.14 -6.39 -27.35
C MET A 574 -35.23 -7.45 -27.34
N PHE A 575 -35.12 -8.41 -26.41
CA PHE A 575 -36.02 -9.54 -26.25
C PHE A 575 -36.88 -9.34 -25.02
N ASP A 576 -38.19 -9.49 -25.18
CA ASP A 576 -39.16 -9.55 -24.09
C ASP A 576 -40.01 -10.82 -24.26
N ALA A 577 -39.93 -11.72 -23.28
CA ALA A 577 -40.63 -12.99 -23.31
C ALA A 577 -41.25 -13.28 -21.94
N PRO A 578 -42.53 -13.72 -21.88
CA PRO A 578 -43.13 -14.15 -20.62
C PRO A 578 -42.27 -15.20 -19.91
N GLY A 579 -42.11 -15.05 -18.59
CA GLY A 579 -41.32 -15.98 -17.78
C GLY A 579 -39.80 -15.84 -17.92
N HIS A 580 -39.29 -14.85 -18.67
CA HIS A 580 -37.86 -14.63 -18.87
C HIS A 580 -37.45 -13.20 -18.51
N HIS A 581 -36.18 -13.01 -18.16
CA HIS A 581 -35.60 -11.68 -18.02
C HIS A 581 -35.48 -11.02 -19.39
N ARG A 582 -35.86 -9.73 -19.47
CA ARG A 582 -35.63 -8.92 -20.67
C ARG A 582 -34.14 -8.88 -20.99
N LEU A 583 -33.77 -9.21 -22.22
CA LEU A 583 -32.40 -9.16 -22.71
C LEU A 583 -32.24 -8.03 -23.72
N VAL A 584 -31.36 -7.09 -23.44
CA VAL A 584 -30.85 -6.12 -24.43
C VAL A 584 -29.46 -6.56 -24.83
N THR A 585 -29.18 -6.72 -26.12
CA THR A 585 -27.88 -7.17 -26.64
C THR A 585 -27.64 -6.63 -28.05
N GLN A 586 -26.49 -6.95 -28.61
CA GLN A 586 -26.07 -6.53 -29.95
C GLN A 586 -25.13 -7.57 -30.55
N LEU A 587 -25.14 -7.74 -31.87
CA LEU A 587 -24.19 -8.60 -32.59
C LEU A 587 -23.28 -7.74 -33.46
N PHE A 588 -21.98 -7.84 -33.24
CA PHE A 588 -20.95 -7.10 -33.97
C PHE A 588 -20.50 -7.85 -35.21
N VAL A 589 -20.21 -7.09 -36.27
CA VAL A 589 -19.71 -7.65 -37.54
C VAL A 589 -18.24 -8.03 -37.38
N SER A 590 -17.92 -9.32 -37.50
CA SER A 590 -16.53 -9.81 -37.48
C SER A 590 -15.69 -9.16 -38.58
N GLY A 591 -14.48 -8.72 -38.21
CA GLY A 591 -13.60 -7.96 -39.11
C GLY A 591 -14.03 -6.51 -39.36
N GLY A 592 -15.08 -6.03 -38.67
CA GLY A 592 -15.52 -4.64 -38.70
C GLY A 592 -14.51 -3.69 -38.04
N ALA A 593 -14.60 -2.40 -38.39
CA ALA A 593 -13.76 -1.37 -37.78
C ALA A 593 -14.07 -1.19 -36.28
N TYR A 594 -13.07 -0.76 -35.50
CA TYR A 594 -13.19 -0.36 -34.09
C TYR A 594 -13.62 -1.46 -33.11
N LEU A 595 -13.54 -2.73 -33.47
CA LEU A 595 -13.86 -3.85 -32.55
C LEU A 595 -12.94 -3.85 -31.30
N ASP A 596 -11.68 -3.46 -31.46
CA ASP A 596 -10.67 -3.38 -30.41
C ASP A 596 -10.66 -2.04 -29.66
N SER A 597 -11.42 -1.05 -30.12
CA SER A 597 -11.35 0.32 -29.63
C SER A 597 -12.71 1.02 -29.47
N ASP A 598 -13.81 0.26 -29.42
CA ASP A 598 -15.18 0.77 -29.29
C ASP A 598 -15.31 1.80 -28.17
N THR A 599 -15.83 2.98 -28.51
CA THR A 599 -15.74 4.16 -27.61
C THR A 599 -16.53 4.01 -26.30
N VAL A 600 -17.53 3.11 -26.27
CA VAL A 600 -18.36 2.83 -25.10
C VAL A 600 -18.02 1.49 -24.43
N PHE A 601 -16.93 0.85 -24.85
CA PHE A 601 -16.51 -0.46 -24.32
C PHE A 601 -17.62 -1.51 -24.41
N GLY A 602 -18.40 -1.48 -25.50
CA GLY A 602 -19.58 -2.34 -25.68
C GLY A 602 -19.29 -3.68 -26.36
N VAL A 603 -18.08 -3.87 -26.91
CA VAL A 603 -17.69 -5.09 -27.64
C VAL A 603 -17.39 -6.20 -26.63
N LYS A 604 -17.97 -7.37 -26.88
CA LYS A 604 -17.71 -8.63 -26.18
C LYS A 604 -17.40 -9.69 -27.22
N ASP A 605 -16.35 -10.48 -27.01
CA ASP A 605 -15.86 -11.45 -28.00
C ASP A 605 -16.96 -12.45 -28.41
N GLU A 606 -17.83 -12.84 -27.48
CA GLU A 606 -18.94 -13.76 -27.72
C GLU A 606 -20.04 -13.18 -28.62
N LEU A 607 -20.08 -11.84 -28.76
CA LEU A 607 -21.03 -11.12 -29.58
C LEU A 607 -20.44 -10.70 -30.94
N VAL A 608 -19.18 -11.02 -31.23
CA VAL A 608 -18.57 -10.81 -32.55
C VAL A 608 -18.89 -12.00 -33.45
N VAL A 609 -19.72 -11.77 -34.47
CA VAL A 609 -20.29 -12.82 -35.31
C VAL A 609 -19.91 -12.60 -36.78
N ASP A 610 -19.70 -13.68 -37.53
CA ASP A 610 -19.48 -13.60 -38.97
C ASP A 610 -20.80 -13.35 -39.71
N PHE A 611 -20.87 -12.22 -40.42
CA PHE A 611 -21.95 -11.88 -41.33
C PHE A 611 -21.53 -12.39 -42.70
N ALA A 612 -21.69 -13.69 -42.90
CA ALA A 612 -21.06 -14.43 -43.99
C ALA A 612 -21.52 -13.90 -45.37
N PRO A 613 -20.59 -13.58 -46.30
CA PRO A 613 -20.94 -13.18 -47.66
C PRO A 613 -21.57 -14.34 -48.43
N GLN A 614 -22.56 -14.03 -49.26
CA GLN A 614 -23.34 -14.97 -50.06
C GLN A 614 -23.51 -14.42 -51.49
N THR A 615 -23.63 -15.33 -52.44
CA THR A 615 -24.02 -15.02 -53.83
C THR A 615 -25.05 -16.06 -54.30
N GLY A 616 -25.89 -15.70 -55.26
CA GLY A 616 -26.91 -16.62 -55.78
C GLY A 616 -28.23 -16.58 -54.97
N PRO A 617 -29.00 -17.68 -54.96
CA PRO A 617 -30.39 -17.67 -54.48
C PRO A 617 -30.50 -17.31 -53.00
N THR A 618 -31.48 -16.47 -52.66
CA THR A 618 -31.78 -16.14 -51.26
C THR A 618 -32.74 -17.16 -50.63
N PRO A 619 -32.81 -17.25 -49.29
CA PRO A 619 -33.64 -18.24 -48.59
C PRO A 619 -35.15 -18.13 -48.88
N ASP A 620 -35.63 -16.93 -49.18
CA ASP A 620 -37.04 -16.61 -49.48
C ASP A 620 -37.33 -16.48 -50.99
N GLY A 621 -36.31 -16.69 -51.85
CA GLY A 621 -36.43 -16.53 -53.30
C GLY A 621 -36.41 -15.08 -53.80
N ARG A 622 -36.18 -14.09 -52.93
CA ARG A 622 -35.89 -12.70 -53.30
C ARG A 622 -34.71 -12.63 -54.29
N ARG A 623 -34.88 -11.84 -55.35
CA ARG A 623 -33.77 -11.56 -56.29
C ARG A 623 -32.90 -10.46 -55.70
N VAL A 624 -31.62 -10.79 -55.45
CA VAL A 624 -30.59 -9.83 -55.07
C VAL A 624 -29.54 -9.81 -56.17
N ASP A 625 -29.30 -8.64 -56.74
CA ASP A 625 -28.23 -8.43 -57.71
C ASP A 625 -26.91 -8.23 -56.97
N GLY A 626 -26.03 -9.23 -57.02
CA GLY A 626 -24.69 -9.17 -56.42
C GLY A 626 -24.57 -9.95 -55.10
N GLU A 627 -23.68 -9.47 -54.22
CA GLU A 627 -23.41 -10.09 -52.91
C GLU A 627 -24.46 -9.66 -51.88
N TRP A 628 -24.87 -10.60 -51.03
CA TRP A 628 -25.64 -10.35 -49.81
C TRP A 628 -24.98 -11.02 -48.61
N ARG A 629 -25.44 -10.70 -47.41
CA ARG A 629 -24.85 -11.18 -46.14
C ARG A 629 -25.86 -12.04 -45.40
N ARG A 630 -25.39 -13.11 -44.75
CA ARG A 630 -26.22 -13.95 -43.88
C ARG A 630 -25.75 -13.83 -42.44
N LEU A 631 -26.68 -13.53 -41.54
CA LEU A 631 -26.50 -13.58 -40.10
C LEU A 631 -27.29 -14.74 -39.52
N THR A 632 -26.60 -15.67 -38.88
CA THR A 632 -27.21 -16.74 -38.07
C THR A 632 -26.67 -16.71 -36.66
N TYR A 633 -27.55 -16.73 -35.67
CA TYR A 633 -27.17 -16.73 -34.26
C TYR A 633 -28.25 -17.37 -33.39
N THR A 634 -27.87 -17.92 -32.23
CA THR A 634 -28.82 -18.42 -31.23
C THR A 634 -28.70 -17.62 -29.94
N PHE A 635 -29.72 -16.84 -29.62
CA PHE A 635 -29.85 -16.12 -28.36
C PHE A 635 -30.38 -17.05 -27.27
N ARG A 636 -29.84 -16.92 -26.06
CA ARG A 636 -30.27 -17.66 -24.86
C ARG A 636 -30.78 -16.69 -23.82
N LEU A 637 -32.06 -16.82 -23.43
CA LEU A 637 -32.71 -15.98 -22.43
C LEU A 637 -32.64 -16.61 -21.03
N ALA A 638 -32.46 -15.77 -20.00
CA ALA A 638 -32.53 -16.22 -18.61
C ALA A 638 -34.01 -16.41 -18.20
N PRO A 639 -34.42 -17.56 -17.62
CA PRO A 639 -35.73 -17.66 -17.00
C PRO A 639 -35.80 -16.77 -15.76
N LEU A 640 -36.97 -16.18 -15.49
CA LEU A 640 -37.26 -15.55 -14.19
C LEU A 640 -37.27 -16.66 -13.15
N ALA A 641 -36.42 -16.58 -12.13
CA ALA A 641 -36.45 -17.54 -11.03
C ALA A 641 -37.88 -17.63 -10.44
N GLY A 642 -38.44 -18.85 -10.41
CA GLY A 642 -39.77 -19.15 -9.88
C GLY A 642 -39.86 -19.07 -8.37
#